data_AF-A0A383VWB7-F1
#
_entry.id   AF-A0A383VWB7-F1
#
_cell.length_a   1.000
_cell.length_b   1.000
_cell.length_c   1.000
_cell.angle_alpha   90.00
_cell.angle_beta   90.00
_cell.angle_gamma   90.00
#
_symmetry.space_group_name_H-M   'P 1'
#
loop_
_entity.id
_entity.type
_entity.pdbx_description
1 polymer ?
#
loop_
_entity_poly.entity_id
_entity_poly.type
_entity_poly.pdbx_seq_one_letter_code
_entity_poly.pdbx_strand_id
1 'polypeptide(L)'
;MAPAKYRACSSGRKFDESAQRCVAAANVDCLQAALARPVPAAACSGGPTPDGTCGAGRPGNYCCRAGQCCSLHGICGWTPSHCDVNNGCQVGYGNCTGVLRDPRCFFNFDGSCGSGGKGACCGSGWCCSAASICGNSQAHCSIKKGCQQQYGACSGTTASPSPRPSSSPAPSPRPSPSPAPKSPSPSPKLSPSPSPSPPPSPRPPGSVMPAGPLLVGYYESWSDPGSASGAAMDLSKLPGYVNMVMLSFARPDCNYTRGARISSQEQWWAATGLLFNSPLPVVADAVRLLKSGRPNTRVLLSVGGSDFTNFAALNVQCLAALVADLGLDGVDIDYEVQTSCAAAAGKVSCTTDAEMVSVAAALRAAFPAGRYILATATGATSMYGEGVFANAQPTWSSSKGQDLAMARSAAGQALDLITIMAYLIGDVSTSGFDWREAYRAHKAIWRSQAVAIGIMVPPEVWGNHVLTLPEVQERAAYAQQQAAGSQFGIMLWSLQLSTGCPNPRQIMQAACNVYGMAGCEADLPFSGQRICGNSSQPGSSPQPGCPGGTAGSGCGAWQGLGICCPAGQCCSMYGFCGTGSSYCDTSLGCQAGYGSCSGTPLPAGCAGINPNGRCGSSQGGFCCSTGSCCSSGGWCGSSADHCGTGCQQGYGKCN
;
A
#
# COMPACT_ATOMS: atom_id res chain seq x y z
N MET A 1 9.80 -56.46 32.62
CA MET A 1 8.65 -55.61 33.00
C MET A 1 9.15 -54.18 33.15
N ALA A 2 8.70 -53.27 32.28
CA ALA A 2 9.01 -51.84 32.32
C ALA A 2 7.73 -51.06 32.69
N PRO A 3 7.83 -49.89 33.35
CA PRO A 3 6.70 -49.27 34.05
C PRO A 3 5.63 -48.71 33.09
N ALA A 4 4.39 -48.67 33.58
CA ALA A 4 3.13 -48.55 32.85
C ALA A 4 2.85 -47.24 32.08
N LYS A 5 3.85 -46.44 31.69
CA LYS A 5 3.68 -45.20 30.90
C LYS A 5 3.94 -45.33 29.39
N TYR A 6 4.28 -46.52 28.89
CA TYR A 6 4.75 -46.71 27.51
C TYR A 6 3.88 -47.60 26.62
N ARG A 7 2.55 -47.63 26.81
CA ARG A 7 1.64 -48.46 25.97
C ARG A 7 0.83 -47.70 24.90
N ALA A 8 1.00 -46.39 24.73
CA ALA A 8 0.13 -45.61 23.84
C ALA A 8 0.63 -45.43 22.39
N CYS A 9 1.79 -45.97 22.00
CA CYS A 9 2.36 -45.74 20.65
C CYS A 9 2.60 -47.03 19.84
N SER A 10 1.71 -48.01 19.91
CA SER A 10 1.85 -49.25 19.10
C SER A 10 0.56 -49.77 18.47
N SER A 11 -0.47 -48.94 18.27
CA SER A 11 -1.64 -49.29 17.46
C SER A 11 -1.81 -48.30 16.31
N GLY A 12 -1.70 -48.76 15.07
CA GLY A 12 -1.72 -47.95 13.84
C GLY A 12 -2.98 -47.12 13.63
N ARG A 13 -3.01 -45.91 14.21
CA ARG A 13 -3.98 -44.84 13.93
C ARG A 13 -3.27 -43.57 13.44
N LYS A 14 -4.02 -42.75 12.70
CA LYS A 14 -3.57 -41.63 11.86
C LYS A 14 -2.74 -40.58 12.63
N PHE A 15 -1.78 -39.98 11.93
CA PHE A 15 -0.75 -39.03 12.42
C PHE A 15 -1.32 -37.85 13.25
N ASP A 16 -2.54 -37.40 12.95
CA ASP A 16 -3.15 -36.20 13.52
C ASP A 16 -3.52 -36.34 15.02
N GLU A 17 -4.03 -37.50 15.45
CA GLU A 17 -4.44 -37.71 16.85
C GLU A 17 -3.25 -37.82 17.82
N SER A 18 -2.06 -38.17 17.33
CA SER A 18 -0.86 -38.35 18.16
C SER A 18 -0.17 -37.01 18.45
N ALA A 19 -0.14 -36.09 17.48
CA ALA A 19 0.45 -34.77 17.63
C ALA A 19 -0.42 -33.85 18.51
N GLN A 20 -1.74 -33.87 18.32
CA GLN A 20 -2.67 -33.05 19.13
C GLN A 20 -2.64 -33.43 20.62
N ARG A 21 -2.48 -34.72 20.94
CA ARG A 21 -2.32 -35.18 22.33
C ARG A 21 -0.99 -34.75 22.97
N CYS A 22 0.08 -34.62 22.18
CA CYS A 22 1.37 -34.14 22.68
C CYS A 22 1.43 -32.61 22.82
N VAL A 23 0.67 -31.86 22.01
CA VAL A 23 0.41 -30.43 22.20
C VAL A 23 -0.42 -30.18 23.46
N ALA A 24 -1.49 -30.94 23.67
CA ALA A 24 -2.33 -30.82 24.87
C ALA A 24 -1.60 -31.18 26.18
N ALA A 25 -0.55 -31.99 26.11
CA ALA A 25 0.27 -32.40 27.25
C ALA A 25 1.54 -31.56 27.47
N ALA A 26 1.80 -30.54 26.62
CA ALA A 26 3.01 -29.69 26.66
C ALA A 26 4.33 -30.48 26.77
N ASN A 27 4.43 -31.66 26.13
CA ASN A 27 5.58 -32.54 26.23
C ASN A 27 6.47 -32.41 24.98
N VAL A 28 7.61 -31.73 25.15
CA VAL A 28 8.52 -31.31 24.06
C VAL A 28 9.25 -32.51 23.42
N ASP A 29 9.58 -33.54 24.19
CA ASP A 29 10.28 -34.73 23.69
C ASP A 29 9.37 -35.62 22.84
N CYS A 30 8.06 -35.68 23.15
CA CYS A 30 7.07 -36.34 22.30
C CYS A 30 6.94 -35.63 20.94
N LEU A 31 6.94 -34.30 20.95
CA LEU A 31 6.79 -33.48 19.74
C LEU A 31 8.00 -33.64 18.81
N GLN A 32 9.22 -33.68 19.36
CA GLN A 32 10.44 -33.95 18.60
C GLN A 32 10.45 -35.35 17.97
N ALA A 33 9.98 -36.39 18.68
CA ALA A 33 9.92 -37.75 18.14
C ALA A 33 8.87 -37.91 17.03
N ALA A 34 7.76 -37.17 17.09
CA ALA A 34 6.73 -37.18 16.04
C ALA A 34 7.18 -36.49 14.74
N LEU A 35 8.03 -35.46 14.85
CA LEU A 35 8.54 -34.65 13.74
C LEU A 35 9.83 -35.23 13.11
N ALA A 36 10.52 -36.16 13.78
CA ALA A 36 11.80 -36.72 13.34
C ALA A 36 11.68 -37.90 12.35
N ARG A 37 10.50 -38.21 11.80
CA ARG A 37 10.36 -39.28 10.79
C ARG A 37 10.68 -38.75 9.38
N PRO A 38 11.56 -39.40 8.59
CA PRO A 38 11.82 -39.00 7.22
C PRO A 38 10.53 -39.11 6.38
N VAL A 39 10.22 -38.07 5.61
CA VAL A 39 9.10 -38.05 4.66
C VAL A 39 9.44 -39.00 3.49
N PRO A 40 8.60 -40.00 3.16
CA PRO A 40 8.84 -40.86 2.00
C PRO A 40 8.53 -40.12 0.70
N ALA A 41 9.26 -40.46 -0.35
CA ALA A 41 9.01 -40.00 -1.71
C ALA A 41 7.60 -40.44 -2.19
N ALA A 42 6.94 -39.52 -2.92
CA ALA A 42 5.61 -39.59 -3.54
C ALA A 42 4.39 -39.34 -2.63
N ALA A 43 4.02 -38.06 -2.46
CA ALA A 43 2.82 -37.62 -1.72
C ALA A 43 1.52 -37.53 -2.59
N CYS A 44 1.64 -37.60 -3.92
CA CYS A 44 0.51 -37.56 -4.86
C CYS A 44 -0.09 -38.95 -5.10
N SER A 45 -1.21 -39.27 -4.47
CA SER A 45 -1.92 -40.55 -4.71
C SER A 45 -3.23 -40.41 -5.49
N GLY A 46 -3.83 -39.21 -5.55
CA GLY A 46 -5.16 -38.99 -6.17
C GLY A 46 -5.16 -38.60 -7.65
N GLY A 47 -4.01 -38.28 -8.25
CA GLY A 47 -3.96 -37.66 -9.58
C GLY A 47 -4.40 -36.19 -9.59
N PRO A 48 -4.56 -35.55 -10.77
CA PRO A 48 -4.95 -34.16 -10.89
C PRO A 48 -6.34 -33.89 -10.31
N THR A 49 -6.48 -32.81 -9.55
CA THR A 49 -7.73 -32.48 -8.88
C THR A 49 -8.90 -32.23 -9.85
N PRO A 50 -10.09 -32.83 -9.60
CA PRO A 50 -11.29 -32.60 -10.40
C PRO A 50 -12.03 -31.31 -10.03
N ASP A 51 -11.85 -30.80 -8.81
CA ASP A 51 -12.61 -29.68 -8.25
C ASP A 51 -11.74 -28.50 -7.79
N GLY A 52 -10.42 -28.58 -8.00
CA GLY A 52 -9.48 -27.54 -7.63
C GLY A 52 -8.90 -27.69 -6.22
N THR A 53 -9.27 -28.73 -5.47
CA THR A 53 -8.73 -29.00 -4.13
C THR A 53 -7.49 -29.89 -4.14
N CYS A 54 -6.58 -29.72 -3.18
CA CYS A 54 -5.30 -30.44 -3.12
C CYS A 54 -4.80 -30.60 -1.67
N GLY A 55 -3.72 -31.37 -1.50
CA GLY A 55 -2.95 -31.37 -0.25
C GLY A 55 -3.21 -32.55 0.68
N ALA A 56 -2.33 -32.70 1.68
CA ALA A 56 -2.42 -33.73 2.70
C ALA A 56 -3.54 -33.39 3.69
N GLY A 57 -4.60 -34.20 3.73
CA GLY A 57 -5.73 -34.03 4.66
C GLY A 57 -7.09 -33.84 3.99
N ARG A 58 -7.15 -33.79 2.65
CA ARG A 58 -8.42 -33.82 1.90
C ARG A 58 -8.73 -35.21 1.35
N PRO A 59 -10.01 -35.59 1.18
CA PRO A 59 -10.37 -36.87 0.56
C PRO A 59 -9.73 -37.01 -0.82
N GLY A 60 -8.88 -38.01 -1.01
CA GLY A 60 -8.23 -38.32 -2.30
C GLY A 60 -6.76 -37.91 -2.42
N ASN A 61 -6.21 -37.02 -1.59
CA ASN A 61 -4.81 -36.57 -1.69
C ASN A 61 -4.45 -36.09 -3.13
N TYR A 62 -5.35 -35.29 -3.71
CA TYR A 62 -5.23 -34.80 -5.09
C TYR A 62 -4.07 -33.80 -5.24
N CYS A 63 -3.50 -33.78 -6.44
CA CYS A 63 -2.46 -32.85 -6.83
C CYS A 63 -2.98 -31.81 -7.80
N CYS A 64 -2.34 -30.64 -7.76
CA CYS A 64 -2.66 -29.60 -8.70
C CYS A 64 -2.22 -29.97 -10.12
N ARG A 65 -2.92 -29.42 -11.11
CA ARG A 65 -2.58 -29.66 -12.51
C ARG A 65 -1.18 -29.09 -12.80
N ALA A 66 -0.55 -29.56 -13.87
CA ALA A 66 0.81 -29.15 -14.22
C ALA A 66 0.94 -27.60 -14.21
N GLY A 67 1.93 -27.10 -13.47
CA GLY A 67 2.20 -25.67 -13.31
C GLY A 67 1.42 -24.96 -12.19
N GLN A 68 0.42 -25.59 -11.58
CA GLN A 68 -0.31 -25.06 -10.42
C GLN A 68 0.36 -25.45 -9.10
N CYS A 69 0.16 -24.61 -8.10
CA CYS A 69 0.68 -24.73 -6.74
C CYS A 69 -0.46 -25.05 -5.77
N CYS A 70 -0.18 -25.87 -4.76
CA CYS A 70 -1.16 -26.22 -3.74
C CYS A 70 -0.97 -25.32 -2.52
N SER A 71 -1.90 -24.39 -2.29
CA SER A 71 -1.82 -23.48 -1.14
C SER A 71 -1.95 -24.19 0.21
N LEU A 72 -1.64 -23.49 1.30
CA LEU A 72 -1.86 -23.96 2.69
C LEU A 72 -3.30 -24.41 2.93
N HIS A 73 -4.26 -23.81 2.22
CA HIS A 73 -5.68 -24.07 2.36
C HIS A 73 -6.16 -25.28 1.52
N GLY A 74 -5.26 -25.93 0.80
CA GLY A 74 -5.56 -27.11 -0.01
C GLY A 74 -6.37 -26.76 -1.26
N ILE A 75 -6.02 -25.64 -1.91
CA ILE A 75 -6.59 -25.18 -3.17
C ILE A 75 -5.47 -24.95 -4.18
N CYS A 76 -5.71 -25.34 -5.44
CA CYS A 76 -4.80 -25.17 -6.54
C CYS A 76 -4.89 -23.77 -7.17
N GLY A 77 -3.74 -23.15 -7.42
CA GLY A 77 -3.66 -21.84 -8.07
C GLY A 77 -2.24 -21.48 -8.51
N TRP A 78 -2.08 -20.31 -9.12
CA TRP A 78 -0.79 -19.85 -9.68
C TRP A 78 -0.22 -18.59 -9.01
N THR A 79 -0.93 -18.01 -8.04
CA THR A 79 -0.51 -16.75 -7.42
C THR A 79 0.67 -16.99 -6.46
N PRO A 80 1.46 -15.96 -6.13
CA PRO A 80 2.50 -16.05 -5.12
C PRO A 80 1.99 -16.55 -3.74
N SER A 81 0.73 -16.27 -3.39
CA SER A 81 0.11 -16.82 -2.17
C SER A 81 -0.17 -18.33 -2.24
N HIS A 82 -0.35 -18.89 -3.44
CA HIS A 82 -0.48 -20.34 -3.65
C HIS A 82 0.87 -21.02 -3.80
N CYS A 83 1.84 -20.32 -4.40
CA CYS A 83 3.10 -20.89 -4.82
C CYS A 83 4.25 -20.68 -3.84
N ASP A 84 4.23 -19.67 -2.97
CA ASP A 84 5.33 -19.46 -2.01
C ASP A 84 5.23 -20.45 -0.84
N VAL A 85 6.30 -21.20 -0.58
CA VAL A 85 6.40 -22.08 0.59
C VAL A 85 6.26 -21.31 1.91
N ASN A 86 6.62 -20.01 1.95
CA ASN A 86 6.44 -19.15 3.11
C ASN A 86 4.97 -18.73 3.30
N ASN A 87 4.15 -18.79 2.24
CA ASN A 87 2.70 -18.67 2.32
C ASN A 87 2.01 -20.04 2.51
N GLY A 88 2.80 -21.07 2.82
CA GLY A 88 2.34 -22.41 3.15
C GLY A 88 2.00 -23.29 1.94
N CYS A 89 2.63 -23.05 0.79
CA CYS A 89 2.53 -23.98 -0.34
C CYS A 89 2.94 -25.40 0.06
N GLN A 90 2.06 -26.37 -0.20
CA GLN A 90 2.22 -27.77 0.17
C GLN A 90 3.13 -28.50 -0.82
N VAL A 91 4.43 -28.53 -0.49
CA VAL A 91 5.46 -29.23 -1.27
C VAL A 91 5.08 -30.70 -1.44
N GLY A 92 4.98 -31.15 -2.69
CA GLY A 92 4.56 -32.50 -3.05
C GLY A 92 3.12 -32.62 -3.56
N TYR A 93 2.30 -31.56 -3.49
CA TYR A 93 0.94 -31.50 -4.04
C TYR A 93 0.75 -30.42 -5.13
N GLY A 94 1.78 -29.62 -5.39
CA GLY A 94 1.84 -28.59 -6.45
C GLY A 94 3.24 -28.02 -6.62
N ASN A 95 3.42 -27.10 -7.58
CA ASN A 95 4.72 -26.55 -7.99
C ASN A 95 5.17 -25.37 -7.12
N CYS A 96 5.53 -25.64 -5.85
CA CYS A 96 5.92 -24.59 -4.91
C CYS A 96 7.26 -23.90 -5.26
N THR A 97 7.38 -22.64 -4.83
CA THR A 97 8.50 -21.70 -5.02
C THR A 97 8.95 -21.15 -3.66
N GLY A 98 10.21 -20.72 -3.54
CA GLY A 98 10.76 -20.16 -2.29
C GLY A 98 11.60 -21.16 -1.46
N VAL A 99 12.28 -20.64 -0.42
CA VAL A 99 13.11 -21.41 0.51
C VAL A 99 12.47 -21.35 1.91
N LEU A 100 12.25 -22.50 2.54
CA LEU A 100 11.62 -22.63 3.86
C LEU A 100 12.41 -21.83 4.93
N ARG A 101 11.85 -20.74 5.48
CA ARG A 101 12.38 -20.02 6.65
C ARG A 101 11.53 -20.31 7.90
N ASP A 102 12.16 -20.33 9.09
CA ASP A 102 11.48 -20.62 10.38
C ASP A 102 10.43 -19.54 10.70
N PRO A 103 9.16 -19.91 10.98
CA PRO A 103 8.07 -18.97 11.25
C PRO A 103 8.18 -18.17 12.56
N ARG A 104 9.27 -18.29 13.34
CA ARG A 104 9.50 -17.56 14.60
C ARG A 104 10.39 -16.32 14.50
N CYS A 105 10.72 -15.84 13.30
CA CYS A 105 11.70 -14.76 13.09
C CYS A 105 11.11 -13.34 13.11
N PHE A 106 11.74 -12.41 13.85
CA PHE A 106 11.49 -10.95 13.81
C PHE A 106 12.71 -10.20 13.24
N PHE A 107 12.53 -8.98 12.72
CA PHE A 107 13.62 -8.19 12.12
C PHE A 107 14.18 -7.16 13.11
N ASN A 108 15.49 -7.15 13.32
CA ASN A 108 16.18 -6.14 14.12
C ASN A 108 16.91 -5.12 13.24
N PHE A 109 16.87 -3.84 13.65
CA PHE A 109 17.51 -2.73 12.93
C PHE A 109 18.99 -2.51 13.29
N ASP A 110 19.51 -3.24 14.29
CA ASP A 110 20.90 -3.14 14.75
C ASP A 110 21.89 -4.03 13.97
N GLY A 111 21.39 -4.79 12.99
CA GLY A 111 22.17 -5.72 12.18
C GLY A 111 22.47 -7.05 12.87
N SER A 112 21.91 -7.33 14.06
CA SER A 112 22.05 -8.61 14.75
C SER A 112 21.07 -9.66 14.23
N CYS A 113 21.44 -10.95 14.32
CA CYS A 113 20.63 -12.07 13.88
C CYS A 113 20.95 -13.37 14.62
N GLY A 114 20.12 -14.39 14.45
CA GLY A 114 20.41 -15.71 15.00
C GLY A 114 20.21 -15.81 16.50
N SER A 115 20.66 -16.92 17.09
CA SER A 115 20.49 -17.17 18.52
C SER A 115 21.16 -16.11 19.41
N GLY A 116 22.26 -15.52 18.95
CA GLY A 116 22.93 -14.38 19.61
C GLY A 116 22.22 -13.03 19.43
N GLY A 117 21.36 -12.89 18.41
CA GLY A 117 20.52 -11.72 18.14
C GLY A 117 19.07 -11.91 18.61
N LYS A 118 18.84 -12.72 19.66
CA LYS A 118 17.52 -13.05 20.21
C LYS A 118 16.56 -13.77 19.24
N GLY A 119 17.08 -14.42 18.19
CA GLY A 119 16.28 -15.12 17.19
C GLY A 119 15.86 -14.25 15.99
N ALA A 120 16.48 -13.08 15.81
CA ALA A 120 16.20 -12.20 14.69
C ALA A 120 16.69 -12.76 13.34
N CYS A 121 15.94 -12.48 12.27
CA CYS A 121 16.28 -12.84 10.91
C CYS A 121 16.90 -11.68 10.13
N CYS A 122 17.76 -12.01 9.18
CA CYS A 122 18.23 -11.07 8.17
C CYS A 122 17.19 -10.89 7.06
N GLY A 123 17.09 -9.66 6.54
CA GLY A 123 16.23 -9.31 5.43
C GLY A 123 16.49 -10.14 4.16
N SER A 124 15.59 -10.04 3.20
CA SER A 124 15.71 -10.75 1.91
C SER A 124 17.08 -10.52 1.25
N GLY A 125 17.78 -11.60 0.89
CA GLY A 125 19.12 -11.56 0.31
C GLY A 125 20.30 -11.45 1.30
N TRP A 126 20.03 -11.37 2.61
CA TRP A 126 21.08 -11.26 3.64
C TRP A 126 21.21 -12.56 4.46
N CYS A 127 22.43 -12.82 4.90
CA CYS A 127 22.85 -14.03 5.57
C CYS A 127 23.19 -13.75 7.02
N CYS A 128 22.80 -14.65 7.92
CA CYS A 128 23.16 -14.54 9.31
C CYS A 128 24.49 -15.25 9.56
N SER A 129 25.56 -14.50 9.82
CA SER A 129 26.88 -15.08 10.05
C SER A 129 26.97 -15.86 11.38
N ALA A 130 28.06 -16.60 11.57
CA ALA A 130 28.38 -17.24 12.85
C ALA A 130 28.51 -16.25 14.01
N ALA A 131 28.84 -14.99 13.71
CA ALA A 131 28.95 -13.91 14.69
C ALA A 131 27.61 -13.27 15.04
N SER A 132 26.48 -13.82 14.58
CA SER A 132 25.15 -13.28 14.81
C SER A 132 24.96 -11.86 14.26
N ILE A 133 25.59 -11.58 13.11
CA ILE A 133 25.48 -10.33 12.37
C ILE A 133 25.00 -10.62 10.95
N CYS A 134 24.05 -9.82 10.48
CA CYS A 134 23.57 -9.83 9.10
C CYS A 134 24.60 -9.25 8.14
N GLY A 135 24.87 -9.98 7.07
CA GLY A 135 25.71 -9.51 5.96
C GLY A 135 25.46 -10.32 4.70
N ASN A 136 25.96 -9.83 3.58
CA ASN A 136 25.80 -10.44 2.26
C ASN A 136 27.13 -10.88 1.63
N SER A 137 28.23 -10.86 2.39
CA SER A 137 29.53 -11.34 1.92
C SER A 137 29.66 -12.85 2.05
N GLN A 138 30.63 -13.45 1.34
CA GLN A 138 30.93 -14.88 1.44
C GLN A 138 31.27 -15.32 2.88
N ALA A 139 31.78 -14.40 3.71
CA ALA A 139 32.01 -14.65 5.14
C ALA A 139 30.71 -14.82 5.94
N HIS A 140 29.63 -14.16 5.53
CA HIS A 140 28.33 -14.22 6.18
C HIS A 140 27.45 -15.32 5.61
N CYS A 141 27.53 -15.56 4.30
CA CYS A 141 26.64 -16.47 3.58
C CYS A 141 27.14 -17.91 3.52
N SER A 142 28.45 -18.16 3.68
CA SER A 142 28.96 -19.52 3.55
C SER A 142 28.53 -20.39 4.73
N ILE A 143 27.85 -21.51 4.43
CA ILE A 143 27.53 -22.54 5.44
C ILE A 143 28.81 -23.08 6.09
N LYS A 144 29.90 -23.22 5.32
CA LYS A 144 31.21 -23.62 5.83
C LYS A 144 31.83 -22.63 6.83
N LYS A 145 31.41 -21.35 6.78
CA LYS A 145 31.83 -20.30 7.72
C LYS A 145 30.81 -20.05 8.84
N GLY A 146 29.86 -20.98 9.01
CA GLY A 146 28.90 -20.97 10.11
C GLY A 146 27.70 -20.06 9.89
N CYS A 147 27.28 -19.85 8.63
CA CYS A 147 26.02 -19.18 8.35
C CYS A 147 24.82 -19.92 8.98
N GLN A 148 24.01 -19.19 9.75
CA GLN A 148 22.87 -19.71 10.48
C GLN A 148 21.65 -19.75 9.55
N GLN A 149 21.43 -20.91 8.91
CA GLN A 149 20.42 -21.13 7.85
C GLN A 149 18.98 -20.81 8.27
N GLN A 150 18.68 -20.86 9.56
CA GLN A 150 17.36 -20.53 10.11
C GLN A 150 17.10 -19.02 10.15
N TYR A 151 18.15 -18.19 10.05
CA TYR A 151 18.10 -16.75 10.29
C TYR A 151 18.61 -15.91 9.12
N GLY A 152 18.95 -16.53 7.98
CA GLY A 152 19.40 -15.82 6.77
C GLY A 152 19.67 -16.75 5.58
N ALA A 153 19.86 -16.17 4.39
CA ALA A 153 19.95 -16.87 3.11
C ALA A 153 21.35 -17.48 2.86
N CYS A 154 21.72 -18.52 3.61
CA CYS A 154 23.03 -19.15 3.48
C CYS A 154 23.22 -19.91 2.15
N SER A 155 24.46 -19.96 1.66
CA SER A 155 24.84 -20.63 0.42
C SER A 155 25.76 -21.83 0.68
N GLY A 156 25.35 -23.00 0.15
CA GLY A 156 26.21 -24.17 -0.12
C GLY A 156 25.82 -25.50 0.55
N THR A 157 25.27 -26.44 -0.22
CA THR A 157 25.50 -27.89 -0.01
C THR A 157 25.51 -28.68 -1.32
N THR A 158 26.42 -29.67 -1.31
CA THR A 158 26.56 -30.88 -2.16
C THR A 158 26.91 -30.69 -3.65
N ALA A 159 28.04 -31.29 -4.01
CA ALA A 159 28.79 -31.14 -5.26
C ALA A 159 28.31 -32.05 -6.40
N SER A 160 28.66 -31.68 -7.64
CA SER A 160 29.21 -32.60 -8.67
C SER A 160 29.87 -31.80 -9.81
N PRO A 161 30.81 -32.38 -10.58
CA PRO A 161 32.24 -32.46 -10.30
C PRO A 161 33.06 -31.41 -11.08
N SER A 162 34.22 -31.04 -10.54
CA SER A 162 35.33 -30.45 -11.31
C SER A 162 36.52 -31.41 -11.29
N PRO A 163 37.38 -31.40 -12.32
CA PRO A 163 38.45 -32.38 -12.48
C PRO A 163 39.61 -32.16 -11.49
N ARG A 164 40.28 -33.27 -11.18
CA ARG A 164 41.31 -33.53 -10.15
C ARG A 164 42.75 -33.36 -10.75
N PRO A 165 43.86 -33.56 -9.99
CA PRO A 165 44.55 -32.67 -9.05
C PRO A 165 46.06 -32.46 -9.36
N SER A 166 46.78 -31.71 -8.51
CA SER A 166 48.20 -31.96 -8.20
C SER A 166 48.54 -31.57 -6.74
N SER A 167 49.71 -32.00 -6.25
CA SER A 167 50.06 -32.60 -4.95
C SER A 167 50.50 -31.72 -3.75
N SER A 168 50.18 -32.23 -2.54
CA SER A 168 50.69 -32.10 -1.12
C SER A 168 52.22 -31.89 -0.84
N PRO A 169 52.72 -31.78 0.43
CA PRO A 169 52.19 -31.23 1.73
C PRO A 169 53.23 -30.55 2.72
N ALA A 170 52.72 -30.14 3.91
CA ALA A 170 53.30 -30.16 5.30
C ALA A 170 53.86 -28.85 5.96
N PRO A 171 53.98 -28.74 7.31
CA PRO A 171 53.00 -28.97 8.40
C PRO A 171 52.94 -27.86 9.50
N SER A 172 52.00 -28.00 10.47
CA SER A 172 51.64 -27.11 11.60
C SER A 172 52.68 -26.87 12.71
N PRO A 173 52.41 -25.93 13.66
CA PRO A 173 52.24 -26.35 15.07
C PRO A 173 51.07 -25.67 15.84
N ARG A 174 51.00 -26.01 17.15
CA ARG A 174 49.87 -26.23 18.08
C ARG A 174 49.46 -25.02 18.97
N PRO A 175 48.28 -24.99 19.64
CA PRO A 175 47.73 -23.82 20.37
C PRO A 175 47.72 -23.94 21.92
N SER A 176 47.46 -22.82 22.63
CA SER A 176 46.88 -22.72 24.02
C SER A 176 46.83 -21.25 24.51
N PRO A 177 46.09 -20.88 25.60
CA PRO A 177 44.74 -21.31 26.02
C PRO A 177 43.82 -20.12 26.44
N SER A 178 42.51 -20.39 26.55
CA SER A 178 41.50 -19.51 27.18
C SER A 178 41.59 -19.45 28.72
N PRO A 179 41.00 -18.42 29.35
CA PRO A 179 40.44 -18.51 30.70
C PRO A 179 38.90 -18.63 30.71
N ALA A 180 38.40 -19.22 31.80
CA ALA A 180 37.06 -19.75 32.07
C ALA A 180 36.16 -18.77 32.88
N PRO A 181 34.88 -19.11 33.18
CA PRO A 181 33.73 -18.19 33.27
C PRO A 181 33.29 -17.80 34.69
N LYS A 182 32.40 -16.80 34.81
CA LYS A 182 31.47 -16.63 35.95
C LYS A 182 30.06 -16.15 35.54
N SER A 183 29.07 -16.78 36.17
CA SER A 183 27.59 -16.73 36.08
C SER A 183 26.99 -15.67 37.04
N PRO A 184 25.65 -15.49 37.25
CA PRO A 184 24.45 -15.73 36.43
C PRO A 184 23.57 -14.46 36.22
N SER A 185 22.57 -14.61 35.33
CA SER A 185 21.43 -13.72 35.06
C SER A 185 20.37 -13.68 36.18
N PRO A 186 19.59 -12.59 36.36
CA PRO A 186 18.28 -12.62 37.00
C PRO A 186 17.11 -12.66 35.99
N SER A 187 16.06 -13.40 36.36
CA SER A 187 14.82 -13.65 35.61
C SER A 187 13.91 -12.42 35.42
N PRO A 188 12.96 -12.47 34.46
CA PRO A 188 12.12 -11.34 34.04
C PRO A 188 10.92 -11.11 34.96
N LYS A 189 10.61 -9.84 35.25
CA LYS A 189 9.34 -9.40 35.86
C LYS A 189 8.25 -9.25 34.80
N LEU A 190 7.03 -9.61 35.20
CA LEU A 190 5.79 -9.70 34.44
C LEU A 190 5.34 -8.36 33.80
N SER A 191 4.79 -8.45 32.59
CA SER A 191 4.08 -7.39 31.85
C SER A 191 2.82 -6.88 32.56
N PRO A 192 2.56 -5.57 32.55
CA PRO A 192 1.21 -5.01 32.62
C PRO A 192 0.68 -4.55 31.24
N SER A 193 -0.66 -4.53 31.15
CA SER A 193 -1.57 -4.10 30.08
C SER A 193 -1.23 -2.82 29.29
N PRO A 194 -1.86 -2.62 28.10
CA PRO A 194 -1.54 -1.51 27.18
C PRO A 194 -1.83 -0.14 27.81
N SER A 195 -0.81 0.73 27.75
CA SER A 195 -0.87 2.13 28.18
C SER A 195 -1.35 3.01 27.02
N PRO A 196 -2.12 4.09 27.27
CA PRO A 196 -2.59 5.02 26.24
C PRO A 196 -1.43 5.70 25.50
N SER A 197 -1.68 6.06 24.24
CA SER A 197 -0.74 6.73 23.33
C SER A 197 0.01 7.89 23.99
N PRO A 198 1.34 8.00 23.84
CA PRO A 198 2.10 9.10 24.42
C PRO A 198 1.66 10.44 23.81
N PRO A 199 1.62 11.53 24.61
CA PRO A 199 1.39 12.86 24.10
C PRO A 199 2.51 13.26 23.12
N PRO A 200 2.22 14.10 22.11
CA PRO A 200 3.20 14.50 21.10
C PRO A 200 4.44 15.14 21.75
N SER A 201 5.62 14.74 21.27
CA SER A 201 6.90 15.30 21.69
C SER A 201 6.91 16.83 21.61
N PRO A 202 7.44 17.55 22.61
CA PRO A 202 7.49 19.00 22.59
C PRO A 202 8.39 19.51 21.45
N ARG A 203 7.85 20.50 20.73
CA ARG A 203 8.33 21.08 19.47
C ARG A 203 9.53 22.03 19.67
N PRO A 204 10.44 22.16 18.68
CA PRO A 204 11.25 23.37 18.55
C PRO A 204 10.34 24.59 18.30
N PRO A 205 10.51 25.73 19.00
CA PRO A 205 9.77 26.94 18.70
C PRO A 205 10.00 27.37 17.24
N GLY A 206 8.95 27.62 16.46
CA GLY A 206 9.05 28.24 15.13
C GLY A 206 8.93 27.35 13.87
N SER A 207 8.51 26.08 13.94
CA SER A 207 8.25 25.32 12.69
C SER A 207 7.10 25.94 11.87
N VAL A 208 7.19 25.89 10.54
CA VAL A 208 6.18 26.41 9.61
C VAL A 208 5.16 25.35 9.19
N MET A 209 5.51 24.07 9.35
CA MET A 209 4.66 22.92 9.00
C MET A 209 3.41 22.82 9.89
N PRO A 210 2.30 22.26 9.37
CA PRO A 210 1.15 21.85 10.17
C PRO A 210 1.56 20.95 11.32
N ALA A 211 0.83 20.99 12.43
CA ALA A 211 0.95 20.01 13.51
C ALA A 211 0.25 18.69 13.13
N GLY A 212 0.82 17.58 13.60
CA GLY A 212 0.27 16.24 13.43
C GLY A 212 0.56 15.61 12.06
N PRO A 213 -0.16 14.53 11.72
CA PRO A 213 -0.14 13.90 10.40
C PRO A 213 -0.62 14.87 9.32
N LEU A 214 -0.13 14.68 8.09
CA LEU A 214 -0.45 15.54 6.95
C LEU A 214 -1.52 14.87 6.09
N LEU A 215 -2.57 15.63 5.77
CA LEU A 215 -3.48 15.30 4.67
C LEU A 215 -3.35 16.41 3.65
N VAL A 216 -2.56 16.09 2.63
CA VAL A 216 -2.21 16.99 1.53
C VAL A 216 -3.25 16.82 0.43
N GLY A 217 -3.81 17.92 -0.06
CA GLY A 217 -4.72 17.89 -1.20
C GLY A 217 -4.35 18.92 -2.24
N TYR A 218 -4.21 18.47 -3.49
CA TYR A 218 -4.09 19.38 -4.62
C TYR A 218 -5.45 19.99 -4.95
N TYR A 219 -5.47 21.32 -5.03
CA TYR A 219 -6.63 22.15 -5.35
C TYR A 219 -6.46 22.67 -6.79
N GLU A 220 -7.30 22.17 -7.66
CA GLU A 220 -7.38 22.51 -9.08
C GLU A 220 -7.88 23.95 -9.24
N SER A 221 -7.01 24.85 -9.71
CA SER A 221 -7.41 26.25 -9.96
C SER A 221 -8.47 26.37 -11.05
N TRP A 222 -8.43 25.49 -12.06
CA TRP A 222 -9.40 25.46 -13.16
C TRP A 222 -10.80 24.96 -12.76
N SER A 223 -10.91 24.27 -11.63
CA SER A 223 -12.19 23.75 -11.11
C SER A 223 -12.86 24.72 -10.13
N ASP A 224 -12.41 25.97 -10.07
CA ASP A 224 -13.11 27.04 -9.35
C ASP A 224 -14.38 27.44 -10.11
N PRO A 225 -15.58 27.40 -9.50
CA PRO A 225 -16.82 27.83 -10.17
C PRO A 225 -16.91 29.35 -10.38
N GLY A 226 -16.01 30.13 -9.76
CA GLY A 226 -16.07 31.58 -9.73
C GLY A 226 -16.95 32.07 -8.57
N SER A 227 -16.44 33.01 -7.79
CA SER A 227 -17.09 33.47 -6.57
C SER A 227 -17.07 35.00 -6.44
N ALA A 228 -18.13 35.55 -5.85
CA ALA A 228 -18.24 36.99 -5.60
C ALA A 228 -17.38 37.48 -4.43
N SER A 229 -16.95 36.58 -3.53
CA SER A 229 -16.13 36.90 -2.36
C SER A 229 -15.33 35.70 -1.90
N GLY A 230 -14.26 35.93 -1.13
CA GLY A 230 -13.42 34.86 -0.62
C GLY A 230 -14.19 33.87 0.27
N ALA A 231 -15.15 34.38 1.05
CA ALA A 231 -16.03 33.57 1.88
C ALA A 231 -16.98 32.66 1.08
N ALA A 232 -17.31 33.05 -0.15
CA ALA A 232 -18.15 32.25 -1.03
C ALA A 232 -17.37 31.12 -1.71
N MET A 233 -16.03 31.23 -1.83
CA MET A 233 -15.19 30.20 -2.43
C MET A 233 -15.15 28.92 -1.59
N ASP A 234 -15.19 27.78 -2.26
CA ASP A 234 -15.03 26.46 -1.63
C ASP A 234 -13.67 26.29 -0.98
N LEU A 235 -12.62 26.93 -1.52
CA LEU A 235 -11.30 27.02 -0.89
C LEU A 235 -11.37 27.48 0.57
N SER A 236 -12.17 28.50 0.88
CA SER A 236 -12.32 29.02 2.25
C SER A 236 -13.04 28.05 3.19
N LYS A 237 -13.74 27.04 2.64
CA LYS A 237 -14.61 26.10 3.35
C LYS A 237 -13.98 24.73 3.56
N LEU A 238 -12.79 24.45 3.00
CA LEU A 238 -12.08 23.17 3.14
C LEU A 238 -11.90 22.71 4.59
N PRO A 239 -12.34 21.51 5.01
CA PRO A 239 -12.33 21.11 6.43
C PRO A 239 -10.93 21.03 7.05
N GLY A 240 -10.85 21.19 8.38
CA GLY A 240 -9.59 21.33 9.13
C GLY A 240 -8.66 20.11 9.11
N TYR A 241 -9.17 18.95 8.73
CA TYR A 241 -8.31 17.78 8.52
C TYR A 241 -7.46 17.91 7.24
N VAL A 242 -7.90 18.70 6.25
CA VAL A 242 -7.06 19.06 5.10
C VAL A 242 -6.13 20.19 5.55
N ASN A 243 -4.95 19.81 6.04
CA ASN A 243 -4.02 20.74 6.67
C ASN A 243 -2.87 21.19 5.75
N MET A 244 -2.79 20.66 4.54
CA MET A 244 -1.87 21.13 3.50
C MET A 244 -2.61 21.20 2.15
N VAL A 245 -2.70 22.39 1.56
CA VAL A 245 -3.43 22.63 0.31
C VAL A 245 -2.45 23.11 -0.76
N MET A 246 -2.41 22.43 -1.91
CA MET A 246 -1.53 22.79 -3.02
C MET A 246 -2.35 23.47 -4.14
N LEU A 247 -2.22 24.78 -4.32
CA LEU A 247 -2.93 25.49 -5.41
C LEU A 247 -2.26 25.17 -6.74
N SER A 248 -3.01 24.54 -7.65
CA SER A 248 -2.48 23.87 -8.85
C SER A 248 -2.99 24.53 -10.14
N PHE A 249 -2.17 24.95 -11.09
CA PHE A 249 -0.72 25.09 -11.04
C PHE A 249 -0.29 26.48 -11.50
N ALA A 250 0.81 26.98 -10.94
CA ALA A 250 1.55 28.08 -11.54
C ALA A 250 2.61 27.54 -12.50
N ARG A 251 2.85 28.28 -13.59
CA ARG A 251 3.94 27.97 -14.51
C ARG A 251 5.28 28.41 -13.90
N PRO A 252 6.39 27.67 -14.10
CA PRO A 252 7.70 28.03 -13.54
C PRO A 252 8.26 29.33 -14.14
N ASP A 253 7.94 29.62 -15.39
CA ASP A 253 8.35 30.81 -16.16
C ASP A 253 7.30 31.93 -16.12
N CYS A 254 6.59 32.07 -14.99
CA CYS A 254 5.52 33.04 -14.84
C CYS A 254 6.03 34.49 -15.02
N ASN A 255 5.14 35.38 -15.44
CA ASN A 255 5.43 36.79 -15.69
C ASN A 255 4.46 37.71 -14.93
N TYR A 256 4.37 37.49 -13.62
CA TYR A 256 3.58 38.28 -12.69
C TYR A 256 4.47 39.21 -11.88
N THR A 257 4.01 40.45 -11.68
CA THR A 257 4.68 41.43 -10.83
C THR A 257 3.75 41.86 -9.70
N ARG A 258 4.33 42.09 -8.53
CA ARG A 258 3.57 42.37 -7.31
C ARG A 258 2.71 43.62 -7.47
N GLY A 259 1.43 43.52 -7.11
CA GLY A 259 0.50 44.65 -7.19
C GLY A 259 0.27 45.16 -8.61
N ALA A 260 0.56 44.37 -9.64
CA ALA A 260 0.27 44.71 -11.02
C ALA A 260 -1.21 45.12 -11.15
N ARG A 261 -1.47 46.35 -11.58
CA ARG A 261 -2.83 46.82 -11.87
C ARG A 261 -3.29 46.24 -13.20
N ILE A 262 -3.59 44.95 -13.19
CA ILE A 262 -4.08 44.23 -14.36
C ILE A 262 -5.59 44.45 -14.46
N SER A 263 -6.04 44.93 -15.62
CA SER A 263 -7.40 45.44 -15.87
C SER A 263 -8.48 44.37 -16.02
N SER A 264 -8.13 43.10 -16.20
CA SER A 264 -9.09 42.00 -16.30
C SER A 264 -8.57 40.71 -15.67
N GLN A 265 -9.47 39.93 -15.08
CA GLN A 265 -9.16 38.65 -14.42
C GLN A 265 -8.36 37.68 -15.30
N GLU A 266 -8.70 37.58 -16.58
CA GLU A 266 -8.03 36.70 -17.55
C GLU A 266 -6.55 37.05 -17.72
N GLN A 267 -6.21 38.33 -17.65
CA GLN A 267 -4.81 38.79 -17.74
C GLN A 267 -3.99 38.46 -16.48
N TRP A 268 -4.60 38.38 -15.30
CA TRP A 268 -3.91 37.97 -14.07
C TRP A 268 -3.44 36.53 -14.19
N TRP A 269 -4.38 35.67 -14.56
CA TRP A 269 -4.20 34.23 -14.59
C TRP A 269 -3.31 33.77 -15.74
N ALA A 270 -3.45 34.36 -16.93
CA ALA A 270 -2.56 34.13 -18.06
C ALA A 270 -1.07 34.42 -17.76
N ALA A 271 -0.79 35.40 -16.89
CA ALA A 271 0.58 35.73 -16.48
C ALA A 271 1.18 34.73 -15.49
N THR A 272 0.35 33.95 -14.80
CA THR A 272 0.77 33.06 -13.69
C THR A 272 0.70 31.58 -14.03
N GLY A 273 -0.17 31.16 -14.96
CA GLY A 273 -0.50 29.76 -15.23
C GLY A 273 -1.67 29.20 -14.42
N LEU A 274 -2.06 29.84 -13.31
CA LEU A 274 -3.27 29.49 -12.57
C LEU A 274 -4.51 29.80 -13.41
N LEU A 275 -5.62 29.08 -13.19
CA LEU A 275 -6.83 29.14 -14.02
C LEU A 275 -8.12 29.41 -13.22
N PHE A 276 -8.05 30.18 -12.15
CA PHE A 276 -9.22 30.48 -11.32
C PHE A 276 -10.30 31.29 -12.07
N ASN A 277 -11.56 30.87 -11.92
CA ASN A 277 -12.71 31.69 -12.32
C ASN A 277 -13.04 32.81 -11.32
N SER A 278 -12.38 32.86 -10.16
CA SER A 278 -12.42 33.97 -9.23
C SER A 278 -11.23 34.93 -9.45
N PRO A 279 -11.40 36.25 -9.25
CA PRO A 279 -10.30 37.22 -9.30
C PRO A 279 -9.24 37.00 -8.21
N LEU A 280 -7.98 37.38 -8.46
CA LEU A 280 -6.88 37.20 -7.51
C LEU A 280 -7.19 37.72 -6.08
N PRO A 281 -7.75 38.93 -5.88
CA PRO A 281 -8.09 39.40 -4.54
C PRO A 281 -9.12 38.51 -3.82
N VAL A 282 -10.03 37.88 -4.57
CA VAL A 282 -11.05 36.97 -4.04
C VAL A 282 -10.39 35.66 -3.59
N VAL A 283 -9.46 35.12 -4.39
CA VAL A 283 -8.68 33.93 -4.02
C VAL A 283 -7.81 34.20 -2.80
N ALA A 284 -7.12 35.35 -2.76
CA ALA A 284 -6.32 35.77 -1.61
C ALA A 284 -7.16 35.90 -0.33
N ASP A 285 -8.36 36.47 -0.43
CA ASP A 285 -9.29 36.56 0.69
C ASP A 285 -9.79 35.17 1.14
N ALA A 286 -10.04 34.24 0.21
CA ALA A 286 -10.40 32.86 0.54
C ALA A 286 -9.28 32.12 1.28
N VAL A 287 -8.02 32.29 0.85
CA VAL A 287 -6.83 31.75 1.55
C VAL A 287 -6.73 32.33 2.95
N ARG A 288 -6.89 33.65 3.10
CA ARG A 288 -6.88 34.33 4.40
C ARG A 288 -7.96 33.78 5.32
N LEU A 289 -9.19 33.63 4.81
CA LEU A 289 -10.32 33.08 5.57
C LEU A 289 -10.09 31.64 5.97
N LEU A 290 -9.62 30.78 5.05
CA LEU A 290 -9.26 29.39 5.32
C LEU A 290 -8.28 29.31 6.49
N LYS A 291 -7.16 30.03 6.42
CA LYS A 291 -6.11 30.01 7.44
C LYS A 291 -6.56 30.62 8.76
N SER A 292 -7.41 31.64 8.74
CA SER A 292 -7.95 32.25 9.96
C SER A 292 -8.95 31.34 10.69
N GLY A 293 -9.78 30.61 9.94
CA GLY A 293 -10.71 29.63 10.50
C GLY A 293 -10.02 28.30 10.86
N ARG A 294 -8.87 28.01 10.23
CA ARG A 294 -8.12 26.76 10.38
C ARG A 294 -6.62 27.06 10.54
N PRO A 295 -6.18 27.48 11.75
CA PRO A 295 -4.79 27.91 11.98
C PRO A 295 -3.72 26.83 11.73
N ASN A 296 -4.12 25.56 11.69
CA ASN A 296 -3.23 24.44 11.36
C ASN A 296 -3.09 24.18 9.86
N THR A 297 -3.93 24.79 9.01
CA THR A 297 -3.86 24.62 7.57
C THR A 297 -2.78 25.52 6.96
N ARG A 298 -2.07 24.99 5.98
CA ARG A 298 -1.10 25.71 5.14
C ARG A 298 -1.51 25.62 3.69
N VAL A 299 -1.24 26.68 2.93
CA VAL A 299 -1.55 26.75 1.50
C VAL A 299 -0.29 27.06 0.74
N LEU A 300 0.08 26.21 -0.21
CA LEU A 300 1.28 26.34 -1.03
C LEU A 300 0.89 26.62 -2.47
N LEU A 301 1.78 27.28 -3.20
CA LEU A 301 1.70 27.37 -4.65
C LEU A 301 2.37 26.13 -5.27
N SER A 302 1.63 25.29 -5.96
CA SER A 302 2.25 24.20 -6.74
C SER A 302 2.69 24.72 -8.09
N VAL A 303 3.96 24.51 -8.42
CA VAL A 303 4.64 25.04 -9.59
C VAL A 303 5.04 23.87 -10.48
N GLY A 304 4.54 23.86 -11.71
CA GLY A 304 4.79 22.79 -12.67
C GLY A 304 3.54 21.97 -12.99
N GLY A 305 3.66 20.65 -12.85
CA GLY A 305 2.72 19.67 -13.39
C GLY A 305 2.99 19.40 -14.87
N SER A 306 2.28 18.41 -15.43
CA SER A 306 2.45 17.95 -16.83
C SER A 306 2.38 19.07 -17.89
N ASP A 307 1.64 20.15 -17.61
CA ASP A 307 1.40 21.24 -18.55
C ASP A 307 2.48 22.33 -18.53
N PHE A 308 3.29 22.40 -17.47
CA PHE A 308 4.23 23.50 -17.25
C PHE A 308 5.66 23.02 -16.93
N THR A 309 6.38 22.60 -17.97
CA THR A 309 7.71 21.97 -17.85
C THR A 309 8.91 22.91 -18.09
N ASN A 310 8.69 24.21 -18.34
CA ASN A 310 9.77 25.17 -18.66
C ASN A 310 10.56 25.66 -17.43
N PHE A 311 11.12 24.74 -16.64
CA PHE A 311 11.90 25.06 -15.45
C PHE A 311 13.26 25.70 -15.76
N ALA A 312 13.79 25.52 -16.97
CA ALA A 312 14.98 26.24 -17.45
C ALA A 312 14.81 27.77 -17.39
N ALA A 313 13.58 28.27 -17.53
CA ALA A 313 13.23 29.68 -17.45
C ALA A 313 12.58 30.09 -16.10
N LEU A 314 12.89 29.34 -15.02
CA LEU A 314 12.32 29.57 -13.69
C LEU A 314 12.42 31.05 -13.26
N ASN A 315 11.26 31.67 -13.02
CA ASN A 315 11.17 33.05 -12.54
C ASN A 315 10.79 33.10 -11.06
N VAL A 316 11.80 32.98 -10.19
CA VAL A 316 11.59 32.99 -8.72
C VAL A 316 10.99 34.29 -8.20
N GLN A 317 11.22 35.43 -8.87
CA GLN A 317 10.66 36.72 -8.46
C GLN A 317 9.16 36.78 -8.70
N CYS A 318 8.71 36.25 -9.83
CA CYS A 318 7.29 36.11 -10.12
C CYS A 318 6.59 35.19 -9.10
N LEU A 319 7.16 34.01 -8.84
CA LEU A 319 6.60 33.07 -7.87
C LEU A 319 6.54 33.67 -6.46
N ALA A 320 7.60 34.37 -6.03
CA ALA A 320 7.62 35.06 -4.74
C ALA A 320 6.57 36.18 -4.65
N ALA A 321 6.35 36.93 -5.73
CA ALA A 321 5.30 37.95 -5.79
C ALA A 321 3.90 37.32 -5.67
N LEU A 322 3.67 36.20 -6.35
CA LEU A 322 2.38 35.49 -6.31
C LEU A 322 2.11 34.89 -4.93
N VAL A 323 3.11 34.23 -4.32
CA VAL A 323 3.04 33.72 -2.93
C VAL A 323 2.72 34.85 -1.96
N ALA A 324 3.34 36.02 -2.13
CA ALA A 324 3.11 37.16 -1.26
C ALA A 324 1.69 37.74 -1.41
N ASP A 325 1.20 37.93 -2.64
CA ASP A 325 -0.09 38.57 -2.90
C ASP A 325 -1.29 37.63 -2.63
N LEU A 326 -1.11 36.31 -2.78
CA LEU A 326 -2.10 35.31 -2.37
C LEU A 326 -2.04 34.95 -0.87
N GLY A 327 -0.97 35.35 -0.16
CA GLY A 327 -0.79 35.05 1.27
C GLY A 327 -0.46 33.57 1.57
N LEU A 328 0.30 32.93 0.67
CA LEU A 328 0.67 31.52 0.74
C LEU A 328 1.84 31.26 1.69
N ASP A 329 1.95 30.03 2.17
CA ASP A 329 2.92 29.57 3.16
C ASP A 329 4.19 28.97 2.54
N GLY A 330 4.25 28.86 1.22
CA GLY A 330 5.34 28.19 0.55
C GLY A 330 5.05 27.83 -0.89
N VAL A 331 5.94 27.01 -1.45
CA VAL A 331 5.82 26.48 -2.82
C VAL A 331 6.06 24.98 -2.84
N ASP A 332 5.40 24.32 -3.76
CA ASP A 332 5.54 22.91 -4.09
C ASP A 332 6.13 22.79 -5.50
N ILE A 333 7.16 21.96 -5.65
CA ILE A 333 7.84 21.70 -6.93
C ILE A 333 7.22 20.43 -7.52
N ASP A 334 6.39 20.58 -8.54
CA ASP A 334 5.84 19.47 -9.31
C ASP A 334 6.59 19.34 -10.65
N TYR A 335 7.80 18.79 -10.55
CA TYR A 335 8.75 18.74 -11.66
C TYR A 335 8.51 17.51 -12.54
N GLU A 336 7.82 17.70 -13.65
CA GLU A 336 7.48 16.64 -14.62
C GLU A 336 8.24 16.75 -15.96
N VAL A 337 9.45 17.31 -15.94
CA VAL A 337 10.27 17.46 -17.16
C VAL A 337 10.74 16.09 -17.63
N GLN A 338 10.58 15.81 -18.93
CA GLN A 338 11.08 14.58 -19.53
C GLN A 338 12.60 14.47 -19.35
N THR A 339 13.05 13.28 -18.97
CA THR A 339 14.45 13.04 -18.66
C THR A 339 14.93 11.71 -19.23
N SER A 340 16.25 11.60 -19.44
CA SER A 340 16.92 10.35 -19.79
C SER A 340 17.91 10.01 -18.69
N CYS A 341 17.64 8.92 -17.97
CA CYS A 341 18.44 8.43 -16.86
C CYS A 341 19.27 7.21 -17.25
N ALA A 342 20.52 7.17 -16.84
CA ALA A 342 21.42 6.03 -17.05
C ALA A 342 22.08 5.61 -15.74
N ALA A 343 22.16 4.29 -15.52
CA ALA A 343 22.88 3.73 -14.39
C ALA A 343 24.30 3.32 -14.80
N ALA A 344 25.32 3.87 -14.12
CA ALA A 344 26.73 3.54 -14.31
C ALA A 344 27.43 3.42 -12.96
N ALA A 345 28.22 2.35 -12.76
CA ALA A 345 28.96 2.11 -11.52
C ALA A 345 28.09 2.19 -10.23
N GLY A 346 26.84 1.73 -10.30
CA GLY A 346 25.90 1.75 -9.16
C GLY A 346 25.33 3.13 -8.82
N LYS A 347 25.52 4.12 -9.70
CA LYS A 347 24.93 5.46 -9.62
C LYS A 347 24.02 5.72 -10.80
N VAL A 348 22.91 6.41 -10.55
CA VAL A 348 22.03 6.92 -11.61
C VAL A 348 22.36 8.39 -11.82
N SER A 349 22.44 8.77 -13.09
CA SER A 349 22.55 10.16 -13.52
C SER A 349 21.55 10.41 -14.65
N CYS A 350 20.89 11.55 -14.62
CA CYS A 350 19.88 11.94 -15.58
C CYS A 350 20.24 13.25 -16.28
N THR A 351 19.73 13.45 -17.50
CA THR A 351 19.96 14.68 -18.28
C THR A 351 19.46 15.95 -17.58
N THR A 352 18.49 15.81 -16.66
CA THR A 352 17.87 16.90 -15.91
C THR A 352 18.46 17.13 -14.51
N ASP A 353 19.46 16.35 -14.08
CA ASP A 353 19.99 16.40 -12.70
C ASP A 353 20.40 17.81 -12.26
N ALA A 354 21.15 18.51 -13.11
CA ALA A 354 21.63 19.85 -12.81
C ALA A 354 20.49 20.88 -12.74
N GLU A 355 19.52 20.78 -13.65
CA GLU A 355 18.36 21.67 -13.67
C GLU A 355 17.53 21.50 -12.39
N MET A 356 17.14 20.27 -12.04
CA MET A 356 16.32 20.02 -10.86
C MET A 356 17.01 20.45 -9.55
N VAL A 357 18.33 20.20 -9.41
CA VAL A 357 19.12 20.70 -8.28
C VAL A 357 19.12 22.23 -8.24
N SER A 358 19.29 22.89 -9.40
CA SER A 358 19.28 24.35 -9.48
C SER A 358 17.92 24.97 -9.15
N VAL A 359 16.82 24.34 -9.58
CA VAL A 359 15.44 24.73 -9.27
C VAL A 359 15.20 24.67 -7.77
N ALA A 360 15.51 23.53 -7.13
CA ALA A 360 15.37 23.37 -5.69
C ALA A 360 16.22 24.39 -4.91
N ALA A 361 17.45 24.65 -5.35
CA ALA A 361 18.33 25.63 -4.73
C ALA A 361 17.80 27.07 -4.87
N ALA A 362 17.36 27.45 -6.08
CA ALA A 362 16.82 28.77 -6.36
C ALA A 362 15.53 29.03 -5.57
N LEU A 363 14.62 28.06 -5.51
CA LEU A 363 13.39 28.16 -4.74
C LEU A 363 13.68 28.20 -3.24
N ARG A 364 14.60 27.37 -2.71
CA ARG A 364 14.96 27.47 -1.29
C ARG A 364 15.59 28.82 -0.94
N ALA A 365 16.36 29.42 -1.84
CA ALA A 365 16.90 30.77 -1.64
C ALA A 365 15.81 31.84 -1.63
N ALA A 366 14.82 31.75 -2.52
CA ALA A 366 13.67 32.66 -2.58
C ALA A 366 12.65 32.44 -1.44
N PHE A 367 12.58 31.21 -0.92
CA PHE A 367 11.67 30.77 0.14
C PHE A 367 12.46 30.18 1.32
N PRO A 368 13.09 31.03 2.17
CA PRO A 368 13.95 30.57 3.26
C PRO A 368 13.25 29.66 4.27
N ALA A 369 13.96 28.64 4.72
CA ALA A 369 13.49 27.70 5.73
C ALA A 369 13.13 28.42 7.05
N GLY A 370 12.13 27.88 7.76
CA GLY A 370 11.60 28.50 8.99
C GLY A 370 10.66 29.69 8.75
N ARG A 371 10.56 30.19 7.51
CA ARG A 371 9.54 31.17 7.10
C ARG A 371 8.58 30.61 6.06
N TYR A 372 9.09 29.81 5.12
CA TYR A 372 8.30 29.20 4.06
C TYR A 372 8.53 27.69 4.02
N ILE A 373 7.48 26.98 3.61
CA ILE A 373 7.52 25.55 3.30
C ILE A 373 8.00 25.40 1.86
N LEU A 374 9.00 24.53 1.64
CA LEU A 374 9.33 24.05 0.30
C LEU A 374 9.01 22.56 0.21
N ALA A 375 8.03 22.25 -0.61
CA ALA A 375 7.61 20.89 -0.92
C ALA A 375 8.06 20.46 -2.32
N THR A 376 8.02 19.16 -2.60
CA THR A 376 8.16 18.64 -3.96
C THR A 376 7.31 17.39 -4.13
N ALA A 377 6.64 17.31 -5.28
CA ALA A 377 6.04 16.09 -5.79
C ALA A 377 7.09 15.28 -6.54
N THR A 378 7.24 14.02 -6.15
CA THR A 378 8.23 13.09 -6.72
C THR A 378 7.54 11.97 -7.46
N GLY A 379 8.10 11.55 -8.59
CA GLY A 379 7.56 10.43 -9.36
C GLY A 379 7.56 9.11 -8.59
N ALA A 380 6.63 8.20 -8.92
CA ALA A 380 6.48 6.90 -8.27
C ALA A 380 7.80 6.10 -8.11
N THR A 381 8.67 6.15 -9.13
CA THR A 381 9.94 5.40 -9.18
C THR A 381 11.17 6.30 -9.16
N SER A 382 11.00 7.59 -8.90
CA SER A 382 12.07 8.58 -9.08
C SER A 382 13.25 8.44 -8.14
N MET A 383 13.10 7.63 -7.09
CA MET A 383 14.12 7.30 -6.11
C MET A 383 14.72 5.89 -6.30
N TYR A 384 14.39 5.19 -7.39
CA TYR A 384 14.92 3.86 -7.71
C TYR A 384 16.22 3.91 -8.52
N GLY A 385 16.88 2.75 -8.66
CA GLY A 385 18.02 2.58 -9.56
C GLY A 385 19.40 2.59 -8.88
N GLU A 386 19.46 2.83 -7.56
CA GLU A 386 20.70 2.73 -6.78
C GLU A 386 20.57 1.84 -5.54
N GLY A 387 21.70 1.30 -5.09
CA GLY A 387 21.80 0.56 -3.83
C GLY A 387 20.81 -0.60 -3.74
N VAL A 388 20.10 -0.68 -2.61
CA VAL A 388 19.07 -1.71 -2.37
C VAL A 388 17.85 -1.57 -3.29
N PHE A 389 17.67 -0.42 -3.95
CA PHE A 389 16.59 -0.14 -4.90
C PHE A 389 17.06 -0.19 -6.35
N ALA A 390 18.26 -0.71 -6.64
CA ALA A 390 18.80 -0.79 -8.00
C ALA A 390 17.87 -1.56 -8.96
N ASN A 391 17.28 -2.64 -8.44
CA ASN A 391 16.40 -3.56 -9.17
C ASN A 391 14.92 -3.43 -8.80
N ALA A 392 14.54 -2.36 -8.08
CA ALA A 392 13.15 -2.07 -7.76
C ALA A 392 12.31 -1.96 -9.05
N GLN A 393 11.08 -2.46 -8.98
CA GLN A 393 10.16 -2.55 -10.12
C GLN A 393 9.17 -1.37 -10.13
N PRO A 394 8.72 -0.92 -11.30
CA PRO A 394 9.11 -1.37 -12.64
C PRO A 394 10.48 -0.85 -13.08
N THR A 395 11.24 -1.68 -13.81
CA THR A 395 12.55 -1.27 -14.37
C THR A 395 12.46 -0.41 -15.63
N TRP A 396 11.30 -0.38 -16.30
CA TRP A 396 11.07 0.33 -17.56
C TRP A 396 10.61 1.79 -17.38
N SER A 397 10.35 2.23 -16.15
CA SER A 397 9.80 3.57 -15.90
C SER A 397 10.78 4.67 -16.32
N SER A 398 10.29 5.66 -17.06
CA SER A 398 11.06 6.82 -17.52
C SER A 398 11.44 7.77 -16.38
N SER A 399 10.71 7.78 -15.27
CA SER A 399 11.03 8.59 -14.10
C SER A 399 12.08 7.94 -13.21
N LYS A 400 12.53 6.70 -13.49
CA LYS A 400 13.45 5.94 -12.64
C LYS A 400 14.74 6.72 -12.36
N GLY A 401 14.93 7.10 -11.09
CA GLY A 401 16.13 7.78 -10.59
C GLY A 401 16.18 9.29 -10.83
N GLN A 402 15.13 9.88 -11.42
CA GLN A 402 15.04 11.29 -11.76
C GLN A 402 15.31 12.24 -10.59
N ASP A 403 14.91 11.86 -9.37
CA ASP A 403 14.98 12.77 -8.22
C ASP A 403 16.22 12.51 -7.36
N LEU A 404 17.04 11.50 -7.68
CA LEU A 404 18.18 11.09 -6.86
C LEU A 404 19.25 12.18 -6.73
N ALA A 405 19.52 12.94 -7.80
CA ALA A 405 20.49 14.03 -7.75
C ALA A 405 20.01 15.18 -6.86
N MET A 406 18.75 15.61 -7.04
CA MET A 406 18.11 16.62 -6.20
C MET A 406 18.09 16.16 -4.74
N ALA A 407 17.60 14.96 -4.45
CA ALA A 407 17.47 14.43 -3.10
C ALA A 407 18.79 14.40 -2.32
N ARG A 408 19.92 14.16 -2.98
CA ARG A 408 21.26 14.16 -2.36
C ARG A 408 21.87 15.55 -2.20
N SER A 409 21.39 16.53 -2.96
CA SER A 409 21.92 17.89 -2.91
C SER A 409 21.60 18.57 -1.57
N ALA A 410 22.36 19.62 -1.23
CA ALA A 410 22.06 20.44 -0.06
C ALA A 410 20.65 21.07 -0.13
N ALA A 411 20.19 21.42 -1.34
CA ALA A 411 18.85 21.97 -1.55
C ALA A 411 17.75 20.92 -1.31
N GLY A 412 17.92 19.70 -1.83
CA GLY A 412 16.99 18.60 -1.59
C GLY A 412 16.94 18.13 -0.14
N GLN A 413 18.07 18.19 0.58
CA GLN A 413 18.11 17.94 2.03
C GLN A 413 17.48 19.07 2.84
N ALA A 414 17.32 20.25 2.25
CA ALA A 414 16.64 21.39 2.87
C ALA A 414 15.14 21.44 2.54
N LEU A 415 14.56 20.47 1.84
CA LEU A 415 13.10 20.38 1.62
C LEU A 415 12.35 20.06 2.92
N ASP A 416 11.12 20.55 3.05
CA ASP A 416 10.29 20.31 4.25
C ASP A 416 9.34 19.11 4.07
N LEU A 417 8.77 18.96 2.87
CA LEU A 417 7.76 17.96 2.54
C LEU A 417 8.03 17.30 1.19
N ILE A 418 7.92 15.99 1.14
CA ILE A 418 7.98 15.17 -0.07
C ILE A 418 6.63 14.49 -0.27
N THR A 419 5.99 14.69 -1.43
CA THR A 419 4.73 14.02 -1.82
C THR A 419 5.02 13.02 -2.93
N ILE A 420 4.90 11.72 -2.64
CA ILE A 420 5.20 10.67 -3.63
C ILE A 420 3.99 10.48 -4.53
N MET A 421 4.09 10.70 -5.83
CA MET A 421 3.04 10.38 -6.81
C MET A 421 2.95 8.86 -7.04
N ALA A 422 2.52 8.11 -6.01
CA ALA A 422 2.46 6.64 -6.00
C ALA A 422 1.20 6.09 -6.71
N TYR A 423 0.99 6.56 -7.94
CA TYR A 423 -0.14 6.27 -8.82
C TYR A 423 0.29 6.39 -10.29
N LEU A 424 -0.60 6.07 -11.24
CA LEU A 424 -0.38 6.15 -12.69
C LEU A 424 0.74 5.23 -13.23
N ILE A 425 1.11 4.22 -12.45
CA ILE A 425 2.15 3.26 -12.80
C ILE A 425 1.71 1.81 -12.60
N GLY A 426 0.51 1.58 -12.09
CA GLY A 426 -0.02 0.25 -11.76
C GLY A 426 0.37 -0.21 -10.36
N ASP A 427 0.26 -1.53 -10.15
CA ASP A 427 0.51 -2.22 -8.89
C ASP A 427 1.47 -3.40 -9.07
N VAL A 428 1.69 -4.16 -8.00
CA VAL A 428 2.59 -5.33 -8.01
C VAL A 428 2.18 -6.36 -9.05
N SER A 429 0.88 -6.50 -9.33
CA SER A 429 0.35 -7.49 -10.27
C SER A 429 0.45 -7.07 -11.73
N THR A 430 0.39 -5.76 -11.99
CA THR A 430 0.31 -5.19 -13.34
C THR A 430 1.65 -4.66 -13.84
N SER A 431 2.41 -3.98 -12.99
CA SER A 431 3.72 -3.39 -13.34
C SER A 431 4.86 -3.84 -12.44
N GLY A 432 4.56 -4.55 -11.36
CA GLY A 432 5.53 -4.84 -10.29
C GLY A 432 5.74 -3.67 -9.34
N PHE A 433 5.02 -2.55 -9.52
CA PHE A 433 5.14 -1.40 -8.63
C PHE A 433 4.59 -1.67 -7.24
N ASP A 434 5.42 -1.49 -6.21
CA ASP A 434 5.00 -1.50 -4.81
C ASP A 434 5.17 -0.10 -4.21
N TRP A 435 4.05 0.54 -3.86
CA TRP A 435 4.07 1.87 -3.22
C TRP A 435 4.80 1.87 -1.87
N ARG A 436 4.91 0.71 -1.19
CA ARG A 436 5.73 0.57 0.03
C ARG A 436 7.22 0.65 -0.30
N GLU A 437 7.64 0.08 -1.42
CA GLU A 437 9.02 0.19 -1.89
C GLU A 437 9.36 1.63 -2.29
N ALA A 438 8.45 2.33 -2.96
CA ALA A 438 8.59 3.75 -3.27
C ALA A 438 8.79 4.56 -1.98
N TYR A 439 7.93 4.37 -0.96
CA TYR A 439 8.07 5.04 0.33
C TYR A 439 9.41 4.75 1.00
N ARG A 440 9.85 3.47 1.03
CA ARG A 440 11.16 3.08 1.58
C ARG A 440 12.32 3.76 0.83
N ALA A 441 12.25 3.85 -0.49
CA ALA A 441 13.28 4.51 -1.30
C ALA A 441 13.40 6.01 -0.95
N HIS A 442 12.28 6.69 -0.76
CA HIS A 442 12.25 8.09 -0.33
C HIS A 442 12.83 8.26 1.08
N LYS A 443 12.38 7.45 2.06
CA LYS A 443 12.86 7.51 3.45
C LYS A 443 14.33 7.10 3.63
N ALA A 444 14.91 6.36 2.69
CA ALA A 444 16.33 5.99 2.75
C ALA A 444 17.25 7.22 2.64
N ILE A 445 16.82 8.25 1.91
CA ILE A 445 17.53 9.53 1.73
C ILE A 445 16.91 10.61 2.62
N TRP A 446 15.59 10.79 2.60
CA TRP A 446 14.86 11.78 3.38
C TRP A 446 14.42 11.24 4.74
N ARG A 447 15.38 11.19 5.68
CA ARG A 447 15.17 10.59 7.01
C ARG A 447 14.35 11.47 7.93
N SER A 448 14.54 12.78 7.89
CA SER A 448 13.91 13.74 8.81
C SER A 448 12.76 14.53 8.20
N GLN A 449 12.73 14.66 6.87
CA GLN A 449 11.70 15.40 6.14
C GLN A 449 10.36 14.69 6.23
N ALA A 450 9.28 15.47 6.07
CA ALA A 450 7.94 14.91 5.98
C ALA A 450 7.79 14.15 4.66
N VAL A 451 7.20 12.95 4.70
CA VAL A 451 6.92 12.17 3.48
C VAL A 451 5.46 11.72 3.48
N ALA A 452 4.73 12.10 2.43
CA ALA A 452 3.34 11.71 2.22
C ALA A 452 3.20 10.76 1.02
N ILE A 453 2.40 9.71 1.20
CA ILE A 453 2.09 8.75 0.12
C ILE A 453 0.94 9.31 -0.71
N GLY A 454 1.18 9.51 -2.00
CA GLY A 454 0.19 9.99 -2.94
C GLY A 454 -0.84 8.93 -3.31
N ILE A 455 -2.04 9.40 -3.55
CA ILE A 455 -3.21 8.66 -3.99
C ILE A 455 -3.85 9.50 -5.09
N MET A 456 -4.20 8.84 -6.20
CA MET A 456 -5.03 9.45 -7.22
C MET A 456 -6.46 8.94 -7.08
N VAL A 457 -7.43 9.82 -7.29
CA VAL A 457 -8.84 9.43 -7.37
C VAL A 457 -9.02 8.48 -8.57
N PRO A 458 -9.59 7.27 -8.38
CA PRO A 458 -9.72 6.29 -9.46
C PRO A 458 -10.76 6.73 -10.51
N PRO A 459 -10.72 6.17 -11.72
CA PRO A 459 -9.77 5.16 -12.19
C PRO A 459 -8.39 5.74 -12.48
N GLU A 460 -7.34 4.96 -12.25
CA GLU A 460 -6.03 5.32 -12.76
C GLU A 460 -6.00 5.18 -14.29
N VAL A 461 -5.68 6.27 -14.99
CA VAL A 461 -5.65 6.27 -16.47
C VAL A 461 -4.49 5.43 -17.03
N TRP A 462 -3.50 5.10 -16.20
CA TRP A 462 -2.38 4.21 -16.53
C TRP A 462 -2.19 3.15 -15.45
N GLY A 463 -1.85 1.92 -15.85
CA GLY A 463 -1.55 0.82 -14.93
C GLY A 463 -2.74 -0.03 -14.48
N ASN A 464 -3.97 0.32 -14.89
CA ASN A 464 -5.20 -0.44 -14.61
C ASN A 464 -5.46 -0.72 -13.11
N HIS A 465 -4.84 0.05 -12.22
CA HIS A 465 -5.03 -0.07 -10.79
C HIS A 465 -6.36 0.58 -10.37
N VAL A 466 -7.14 -0.15 -9.56
CA VAL A 466 -8.41 0.34 -9.02
C VAL A 466 -8.25 0.49 -7.51
N LEU A 467 -7.95 1.72 -7.08
CA LEU A 467 -7.83 2.07 -5.68
C LEU A 467 -9.08 1.70 -4.88
N THR A 468 -8.90 1.17 -3.67
CA THR A 468 -10.00 0.87 -2.74
C THR A 468 -9.85 1.61 -1.41
N LEU A 469 -10.94 1.81 -0.64
CA LEU A 469 -10.85 2.43 0.68
C LEU A 469 -9.98 1.65 1.68
N PRO A 470 -10.02 0.30 1.75
CA PRO A 470 -9.07 -0.45 2.55
C PRO A 470 -7.62 -0.18 2.19
N GLU A 471 -7.31 0.02 0.91
CA GLU A 471 -5.96 0.37 0.47
C GLU A 471 -5.55 1.78 0.89
N VAL A 472 -6.46 2.76 0.84
CA VAL A 472 -6.23 4.10 1.40
C VAL A 472 -5.87 4.00 2.89
N GLN A 473 -6.65 3.20 3.64
CA GLN A 473 -6.42 2.98 5.07
C GLN A 473 -5.06 2.31 5.32
N GLU A 474 -4.69 1.34 4.49
CA GLU A 474 -3.41 0.66 4.56
C GLU A 474 -2.24 1.61 4.28
N ARG A 475 -2.31 2.42 3.22
CA ARG A 475 -1.29 3.45 2.91
C ARG A 475 -1.12 4.42 4.07
N ALA A 476 -2.22 4.89 4.66
CA ALA A 476 -2.18 5.79 5.80
C ALA A 476 -1.53 5.12 7.03
N ALA A 477 -1.98 3.92 7.39
CA ALA A 477 -1.42 3.18 8.53
C ALA A 477 0.07 2.88 8.33
N TYR A 478 0.48 2.55 7.09
CA TYR A 478 1.87 2.31 6.75
C TYR A 478 2.72 3.56 6.92
N ALA A 479 2.29 4.71 6.39
CA ALA A 479 3.00 5.98 6.55
C ALA A 479 3.19 6.34 8.03
N GLN A 480 2.16 6.14 8.86
CA GLN A 480 2.23 6.36 10.31
C GLN A 480 3.23 5.42 11.00
N GLN A 481 3.21 4.13 10.67
CA GLN A 481 4.11 3.13 11.26
C GLN A 481 5.57 3.37 10.87
N GLN A 482 5.83 3.80 9.63
CA GLN A 482 7.18 3.99 9.09
C GLN A 482 7.76 5.40 9.34
N ALA A 483 6.98 6.30 9.94
CA ALA A 483 7.37 7.69 10.14
C ALA A 483 8.69 7.85 10.93
N ALA A 484 8.99 6.96 11.87
CA ALA A 484 10.22 6.97 12.67
C ALA A 484 10.53 8.34 13.31
N GLY A 485 9.49 9.08 13.73
CA GLY A 485 9.61 10.40 14.35
C GLY A 485 9.59 11.60 13.39
N SER A 486 9.63 11.40 12.06
CA SER A 486 9.33 12.46 11.09
C SER A 486 7.83 12.65 10.92
N GLN A 487 7.39 13.77 10.35
CA GLN A 487 6.01 13.89 9.89
C GLN A 487 5.75 12.94 8.72
N PHE A 488 4.49 12.55 8.56
CA PHE A 488 4.01 11.58 7.59
C PHE A 488 2.62 12.00 7.13
N GLY A 489 2.14 11.44 6.02
CA GLY A 489 0.81 11.79 5.54
C GLY A 489 0.32 11.01 4.33
N ILE A 490 -0.89 11.36 3.91
CA ILE A 490 -1.43 11.02 2.59
C ILE A 490 -1.48 12.29 1.76
N MET A 491 -1.18 12.15 0.48
CA MET A 491 -1.40 13.19 -0.53
C MET A 491 -2.48 12.72 -1.51
N LEU A 492 -3.39 13.62 -1.90
CA LEU A 492 -4.47 13.33 -2.84
C LEU A 492 -4.40 14.23 -4.09
N TRP A 493 -4.38 13.57 -5.24
CA TRP A 493 -4.65 14.13 -6.56
C TRP A 493 -6.04 13.70 -7.04
N SER A 494 -7.08 14.54 -7.02
CA SER A 494 -7.15 15.91 -6.49
C SER A 494 -8.43 16.11 -5.66
N LEU A 495 -8.52 17.23 -4.93
CA LEU A 495 -9.61 17.51 -4.00
C LEU A 495 -10.96 17.72 -4.69
N GLN A 496 -10.98 18.30 -5.89
CA GLN A 496 -12.19 18.75 -6.59
C GLN A 496 -12.77 17.72 -7.56
N LEU A 497 -12.09 16.60 -7.81
CA LEU A 497 -12.57 15.63 -8.77
C LEU A 497 -13.96 15.10 -8.38
N SER A 498 -14.93 15.24 -9.27
CA SER A 498 -16.34 14.89 -9.03
C SER A 498 -16.66 13.44 -9.40
N THR A 499 -15.75 12.80 -10.13
CA THR A 499 -15.86 11.43 -10.63
C THR A 499 -14.89 10.51 -9.91
N GLY A 500 -15.24 9.23 -9.80
CA GLY A 500 -14.37 8.21 -9.21
C GLY A 500 -14.93 7.60 -7.94
N CYS A 501 -14.65 6.31 -7.74
CA CYS A 501 -15.05 5.57 -6.55
C CYS A 501 -13.89 4.70 -6.05
N PRO A 502 -13.41 4.91 -4.81
CA PRO A 502 -13.83 5.95 -3.86
C PRO A 502 -13.58 7.38 -4.35
N ASN A 503 -14.43 8.31 -3.94
CA ASN A 503 -14.30 9.73 -4.30
C ASN A 503 -13.29 10.46 -3.38
N PRO A 504 -12.90 11.72 -3.69
CA PRO A 504 -11.95 12.49 -2.87
C PRO A 504 -12.33 12.59 -1.39
N ARG A 505 -13.63 12.82 -1.11
CA ARG A 505 -14.15 12.87 0.25
C ARG A 505 -13.87 11.57 0.98
N GLN A 506 -14.28 10.43 0.44
CA GLN A 506 -14.12 9.14 1.09
C GLN A 506 -12.64 8.79 1.30
N ILE A 507 -11.77 9.13 0.35
CA ILE A 507 -10.31 8.93 0.48
C ILE A 507 -9.76 9.76 1.65
N MET A 508 -10.05 11.07 1.69
CA MET A 508 -9.54 11.95 2.73
C MET A 508 -10.10 11.60 4.11
N GLN A 509 -11.39 11.26 4.20
CA GLN A 509 -12.04 10.84 5.44
C GLN A 509 -11.45 9.51 5.94
N ALA A 510 -11.18 8.55 5.06
CA ALA A 510 -10.54 7.29 5.43
C ALA A 510 -9.13 7.50 6.01
N ALA A 511 -8.30 8.31 5.37
CA ALA A 511 -6.97 8.64 5.87
C ALA A 511 -7.03 9.43 7.19
N CYS A 512 -7.95 10.40 7.29
CA CYS A 512 -8.20 11.17 8.52
C CYS A 512 -8.55 10.27 9.70
N ASN A 513 -9.44 9.30 9.48
CA ASN A 513 -9.88 8.36 10.51
C ASN A 513 -8.75 7.45 10.98
N VAL A 514 -7.89 6.97 10.07
CA VAL A 514 -6.70 6.18 10.45
C VAL A 514 -5.76 7.00 11.32
N TYR A 515 -5.58 8.28 11.02
CA TYR A 515 -4.73 9.19 11.79
C TYR A 515 -5.35 9.68 13.10
N GLY A 516 -6.63 9.38 13.36
CA GLY A 516 -7.35 9.85 14.54
C GLY A 516 -7.43 11.38 14.62
N MET A 517 -7.51 12.05 13.47
CA MET A 517 -7.63 13.52 13.40
C MET A 517 -9.05 13.96 13.78
N ALA A 518 -9.20 15.21 14.22
CA ALA A 518 -10.51 15.75 14.56
C ALA A 518 -11.29 16.17 13.30
N GLY A 519 -12.62 16.02 13.35
CA GLY A 519 -13.51 16.53 12.31
C GLY A 519 -13.51 15.75 11.00
N CYS A 520 -13.08 14.48 11.00
CA CYS A 520 -13.05 13.62 9.81
C CYS A 520 -14.42 13.42 9.14
N GLU A 521 -15.52 13.64 9.87
CA GLU A 521 -16.88 13.54 9.31
C GLU A 521 -17.27 14.74 8.44
N ALA A 522 -16.49 15.83 8.48
CA ALA A 522 -16.79 17.02 7.69
C ALA A 522 -16.62 16.73 6.19
N ASP A 523 -17.51 17.29 5.39
CA ASP A 523 -17.49 17.09 3.94
C ASP A 523 -16.52 18.04 3.25
N LEU A 524 -15.99 17.61 2.12
CA LEU A 524 -15.35 18.53 1.19
C LEU A 524 -16.44 19.45 0.58
N PRO A 525 -16.15 20.75 0.42
CA PRO A 525 -17.16 21.75 0.06
C PRO A 525 -17.57 21.76 -1.42
N PHE A 526 -17.21 20.72 -2.20
CA PHE A 526 -17.38 20.73 -3.65
C PHE A 526 -18.71 20.12 -4.08
N SER A 527 -19.49 20.88 -4.85
CA SER A 527 -20.73 20.38 -5.45
C SER A 527 -20.44 19.27 -6.46
N GLY A 528 -21.26 18.21 -6.47
CA GLY A 528 -21.20 17.14 -7.47
C GLY A 528 -20.37 15.91 -7.10
N GLN A 529 -19.68 15.91 -5.95
CA GLN A 529 -19.02 14.71 -5.44
C GLN A 529 -20.06 13.72 -4.91
N ARG A 530 -20.41 12.72 -5.73
CA ARG A 530 -21.37 11.67 -5.35
C ARG A 530 -20.77 10.72 -4.33
N ILE A 531 -21.49 10.41 -3.25
CA ILE A 531 -21.08 9.38 -2.28
C ILE A 531 -21.20 8.00 -2.95
N CYS A 532 -20.08 7.31 -3.10
CA CYS A 532 -20.09 5.96 -3.64
C CYS A 532 -20.73 4.99 -2.64
N GLY A 533 -21.69 4.17 -3.11
CA GLY A 533 -22.29 3.09 -2.33
C GLY A 533 -23.58 3.42 -1.56
N ASN A 534 -24.19 4.60 -1.74
CA ASN A 534 -25.47 4.92 -1.10
C ASN A 534 -26.66 4.77 -2.08
N SER A 535 -27.48 3.74 -1.89
CA SER A 535 -28.70 3.46 -2.67
C SER A 535 -29.95 4.21 -2.20
N SER A 536 -29.82 5.09 -1.20
CA SER A 536 -30.94 5.84 -0.59
C SER A 536 -31.04 7.29 -1.08
N GLN A 537 -31.28 7.45 -2.38
CA GLN A 537 -31.83 8.69 -2.97
C GLN A 537 -33.16 8.33 -3.67
N PRO A 538 -34.31 8.91 -3.27
CA PRO A 538 -35.62 8.50 -3.78
C PRO A 538 -36.00 9.18 -5.11
N GLY A 539 -36.44 8.36 -6.08
CA GLY A 539 -37.22 8.71 -7.31
C GLY A 539 -36.38 9.16 -8.52
N SER A 540 -36.59 8.75 -9.77
CA SER A 540 -37.61 7.91 -10.42
C SER A 540 -37.22 7.68 -11.90
N SER A 541 -37.44 6.47 -12.44
CA SER A 541 -37.38 6.10 -13.88
C SER A 541 -35.97 6.06 -14.55
N PRO A 542 -35.78 5.29 -15.65
CA PRO A 542 -34.46 4.83 -16.06
C PRO A 542 -33.61 6.02 -16.54
N GLN A 543 -32.48 6.29 -15.87
CA GLN A 543 -31.62 7.42 -16.24
C GLN A 543 -31.01 7.20 -17.64
N PRO A 544 -31.13 8.19 -18.55
CA PRO A 544 -30.43 8.20 -19.83
C PRO A 544 -28.95 8.52 -19.58
N GLY A 545 -28.05 7.61 -19.97
CA GLY A 545 -26.61 7.82 -19.78
C GLY A 545 -25.71 6.59 -19.94
N CYS A 546 -26.26 5.40 -20.16
CA CYS A 546 -25.44 4.23 -20.50
C CYS A 546 -25.21 4.16 -22.03
N PRO A 547 -23.96 4.25 -22.52
CA PRO A 547 -23.66 3.79 -23.88
C PRO A 547 -23.86 2.28 -23.89
N GLY A 548 -24.89 1.80 -24.59
CA GLY A 548 -25.22 0.37 -24.61
C GLY A 548 -24.06 -0.50 -25.11
N GLY A 549 -23.73 -1.56 -24.38
CA GLY A 549 -22.72 -2.55 -24.79
C GLY A 549 -23.24 -3.53 -25.86
N THR A 550 -22.36 -4.34 -26.44
CA THR A 550 -22.70 -5.47 -27.32
C THR A 550 -22.97 -6.74 -26.50
N ALA A 551 -23.76 -7.69 -27.03
CA ALA A 551 -24.00 -8.97 -26.36
C ALA A 551 -22.67 -9.72 -26.11
N GLY A 552 -22.40 -10.13 -24.86
CA GLY A 552 -21.14 -10.75 -24.45
C GLY A 552 -20.00 -9.79 -24.07
N SER A 553 -20.25 -8.47 -24.03
CA SER A 553 -19.29 -7.47 -23.56
C SER A 553 -19.31 -7.26 -22.04
N GLY A 554 -18.30 -6.53 -21.55
CA GLY A 554 -18.17 -6.12 -20.16
C GLY A 554 -19.29 -5.16 -19.74
N CYS A 555 -19.86 -5.39 -18.57
CA CYS A 555 -20.90 -4.56 -17.97
C CYS A 555 -20.66 -4.36 -16.48
N GLY A 556 -21.38 -3.43 -15.86
CA GLY A 556 -21.34 -3.27 -14.42
C GLY A 556 -20.38 -2.19 -13.93
N ALA A 557 -20.34 -2.01 -12.62
CA ALA A 557 -19.49 -1.01 -11.97
C ALA A 557 -17.99 -1.37 -12.06
N TRP A 558 -17.66 -2.65 -12.30
CA TRP A 558 -16.33 -3.24 -12.16
C TRP A 558 -15.32 -2.91 -13.26
N GLN A 559 -15.67 -2.08 -14.25
CA GLN A 559 -14.73 -1.62 -15.29
C GLN A 559 -14.62 -0.09 -15.41
N GLY A 560 -15.23 0.67 -14.50
CA GLY A 560 -15.13 2.15 -14.53
C GLY A 560 -15.81 2.85 -15.72
N LEU A 561 -16.37 2.11 -16.69
CA LEU A 561 -17.02 2.65 -17.88
C LEU A 561 -18.54 2.86 -17.73
N GLY A 562 -19.16 2.26 -16.72
CA GLY A 562 -20.61 2.36 -16.50
C GLY A 562 -21.44 1.81 -17.67
N ILE A 563 -20.98 0.72 -18.31
CA ILE A 563 -21.63 0.13 -19.47
C ILE A 563 -22.83 -0.71 -19.02
N CYS A 564 -24.00 -0.38 -19.57
CA CYS A 564 -25.20 -1.21 -19.42
C CYS A 564 -25.23 -2.30 -20.50
N CYS A 565 -25.81 -3.43 -20.13
CA CYS A 565 -26.15 -4.46 -21.09
C CYS A 565 -27.19 -4.00 -22.11
N PRO A 566 -27.22 -4.60 -23.31
CA PRO A 566 -28.29 -4.41 -24.26
C PRO A 566 -29.67 -4.54 -23.61
N ALA A 567 -30.66 -3.81 -24.13
CA ALA A 567 -32.03 -3.90 -23.65
C ALA A 567 -32.51 -5.37 -23.59
N GLY A 568 -33.01 -5.79 -22.42
CA GLY A 568 -33.47 -7.16 -22.17
C GLY A 568 -32.39 -8.15 -21.69
N GLN A 569 -31.14 -7.72 -21.55
CA GLN A 569 -30.07 -8.52 -20.93
C GLN A 569 -29.74 -8.02 -19.52
N CYS A 570 -29.15 -8.92 -18.73
CA CYS A 570 -28.78 -8.73 -17.35
C CYS A 570 -27.27 -8.68 -17.20
N CYS A 571 -26.78 -7.88 -16.25
CA CYS A 571 -25.36 -7.81 -15.96
C CYS A 571 -25.03 -8.73 -14.79
N SER A 572 -24.27 -9.80 -15.04
CA SER A 572 -23.87 -10.73 -13.99
C SER A 572 -22.93 -10.08 -12.96
N MET A 573 -22.74 -10.73 -11.82
CA MET A 573 -21.77 -10.27 -10.81
C MET A 573 -20.32 -10.21 -11.31
N TYR A 574 -20.03 -10.95 -12.38
CA TYR A 574 -18.72 -11.02 -13.02
C TYR A 574 -18.55 -9.98 -14.13
N GLY A 575 -19.55 -9.12 -14.32
CA GLY A 575 -19.51 -8.03 -15.29
C GLY A 575 -19.70 -8.50 -16.73
N PHE A 576 -20.55 -9.49 -16.97
CA PHE A 576 -20.90 -9.95 -18.32
C PHE A 576 -22.40 -9.82 -18.58
N CYS A 577 -22.76 -9.47 -19.81
CA CYS A 577 -24.15 -9.43 -20.26
C CYS A 577 -24.68 -10.79 -20.71
N GLY A 578 -25.89 -11.13 -20.27
CA GLY A 578 -26.59 -12.33 -20.71
C GLY A 578 -28.03 -12.38 -20.21
N THR A 579 -28.80 -13.37 -20.67
CA THR A 579 -30.24 -13.52 -20.35
C THR A 579 -30.54 -14.73 -19.45
N GLY A 580 -29.53 -15.56 -19.14
CA GLY A 580 -29.67 -16.73 -18.27
C GLY A 580 -29.76 -16.36 -16.79
N SER A 581 -30.21 -17.30 -15.95
CA SER A 581 -30.33 -17.08 -14.49
C SER A 581 -29.00 -16.70 -13.83
N SER A 582 -27.87 -17.23 -14.30
CA SER A 582 -26.53 -16.82 -13.83
C SER A 582 -26.16 -15.36 -14.10
N TYR A 583 -26.90 -14.68 -14.98
CA TYR A 583 -26.75 -13.26 -15.31
C TYR A 583 -27.85 -12.42 -14.67
N CYS A 584 -29.07 -12.94 -14.64
CA CYS A 584 -30.26 -12.20 -14.26
C CYS A 584 -30.64 -12.33 -12.80
N ASP A 585 -30.28 -13.42 -12.13
CA ASP A 585 -30.71 -13.65 -10.77
C ASP A 585 -29.97 -12.72 -9.80
N THR A 586 -30.72 -11.85 -9.13
CA THR A 586 -30.22 -10.97 -8.06
C THR A 586 -29.54 -11.75 -6.93
N SER A 587 -29.95 -12.99 -6.68
CA SER A 587 -29.31 -13.87 -5.69
C SER A 587 -27.98 -14.47 -6.17
N LEU A 588 -27.67 -14.39 -7.46
CA LEU A 588 -26.38 -14.70 -8.07
C LEU A 588 -25.57 -13.42 -8.39
N GLY A 589 -25.98 -12.27 -7.81
CA GLY A 589 -25.25 -11.01 -7.86
C GLY A 589 -25.46 -10.19 -9.13
N CYS A 590 -26.61 -10.30 -9.78
CA CYS A 590 -26.97 -9.42 -10.89
C CYS A 590 -26.91 -7.93 -10.49
N GLN A 591 -26.24 -7.12 -11.31
CA GLN A 591 -25.99 -5.69 -11.05
C GLN A 591 -27.14 -4.83 -11.62
N ALA A 592 -28.14 -4.52 -10.77
CA ALA A 592 -29.40 -3.88 -11.18
C ALA A 592 -29.27 -2.49 -11.83
N GLY A 593 -28.13 -1.81 -11.65
CA GLY A 593 -27.83 -0.53 -12.33
C GLY A 593 -27.33 -0.69 -13.77
N TYR A 594 -27.08 -1.92 -14.24
CA TYR A 594 -26.37 -2.19 -15.50
C TYR A 594 -27.04 -3.29 -16.36
N GLY A 595 -28.22 -3.77 -15.97
CA GLY A 595 -29.02 -4.74 -16.73
C GLY A 595 -30.35 -5.08 -16.06
N SER A 596 -31.22 -5.79 -16.76
CA SER A 596 -32.59 -6.13 -16.31
C SER A 596 -32.64 -7.31 -15.35
N CYS A 597 -32.15 -7.13 -14.12
CA CYS A 597 -32.13 -8.19 -13.11
C CYS A 597 -33.53 -8.70 -12.71
N SER A 598 -33.63 -9.99 -12.40
CA SER A 598 -34.82 -10.69 -11.90
C SER A 598 -34.52 -11.43 -10.59
N GLY A 599 -35.55 -11.76 -9.80
CA GLY A 599 -35.42 -12.49 -8.52
C GLY A 599 -35.85 -11.66 -7.30
N THR A 600 -35.87 -12.31 -6.12
CA THR A 600 -36.25 -11.67 -4.86
C THR A 600 -35.15 -10.74 -4.37
N PRO A 601 -35.46 -9.47 -4.02
CA PRO A 601 -34.49 -8.55 -3.45
C PRO A 601 -33.76 -9.15 -2.24
N LEU A 602 -32.47 -8.83 -2.10
CA LEU A 602 -31.70 -9.24 -0.92
C LEU A 602 -32.34 -8.64 0.35
N PRO A 603 -32.26 -9.34 1.50
CA PRO A 603 -32.79 -8.84 2.77
C PRO A 603 -32.22 -7.46 3.15
N ALA A 604 -33.02 -6.65 3.86
CA ALA A 604 -32.56 -5.36 4.38
C ALA A 604 -31.36 -5.55 5.33
N GLY A 605 -30.25 -4.86 5.04
CA GLY A 605 -28.95 -5.04 5.70
C GLY A 605 -27.90 -5.73 4.83
N CYS A 606 -28.28 -6.23 3.66
CA CYS A 606 -27.38 -6.92 2.75
C CYS A 606 -26.66 -5.97 1.77
N ALA A 607 -25.34 -5.91 1.84
CA ALA A 607 -24.48 -5.16 0.92
C ALA A 607 -24.15 -5.92 -0.40
N GLY A 608 -24.56 -7.19 -0.50
CA GLY A 608 -24.31 -8.08 -1.65
C GLY A 608 -23.98 -9.52 -1.23
N ILE A 609 -23.90 -10.46 -2.17
CA ILE A 609 -23.44 -11.84 -1.91
C ILE A 609 -21.91 -11.89 -2.06
N ASN A 610 -21.20 -12.35 -1.03
CA ASN A 610 -19.73 -12.38 -1.04
C ASN A 610 -19.17 -13.64 -1.74
N PRO A 611 -18.34 -13.52 -2.78
CA PRO A 611 -17.75 -14.67 -3.47
C PRO A 611 -16.70 -15.44 -2.64
N ASN A 612 -16.21 -14.89 -1.52
CA ASN A 612 -15.24 -15.57 -0.64
C ASN A 612 -15.89 -16.33 0.55
N GLY A 613 -17.22 -16.39 0.60
CA GLY A 613 -17.97 -17.12 1.62
C GLY A 613 -18.07 -16.40 2.97
N ARG A 614 -17.70 -15.12 3.09
CA ARG A 614 -17.90 -14.33 4.31
C ARG A 614 -19.21 -13.56 4.33
N CYS A 615 -19.78 -13.40 5.51
CA CYS A 615 -21.06 -12.73 5.72
C CYS A 615 -21.12 -12.03 7.08
N GLY A 616 -22.13 -11.18 7.27
CA GLY A 616 -22.40 -10.54 8.55
C GLY A 616 -21.96 -9.09 8.63
N SER A 617 -22.43 -8.39 9.66
CA SER A 617 -22.21 -6.95 9.85
C SER A 617 -20.74 -6.59 10.05
N SER A 618 -19.95 -7.49 10.65
CA SER A 618 -18.50 -7.33 10.86
C SER A 618 -17.66 -7.61 9.61
N GLN A 619 -18.28 -8.12 8.54
CA GLN A 619 -17.62 -8.47 7.28
C GLN A 619 -18.06 -7.56 6.13
N GLY A 620 -18.41 -6.31 6.41
CA GLY A 620 -18.85 -5.35 5.37
C GLY A 620 -20.32 -5.50 4.96
N GLY A 621 -21.11 -6.26 5.72
CA GLY A 621 -22.56 -6.39 5.52
C GLY A 621 -22.97 -7.38 4.42
N PHE A 622 -22.08 -8.26 3.98
CA PHE A 622 -22.42 -9.24 2.94
C PHE A 622 -23.32 -10.37 3.44
N CYS A 623 -24.10 -10.95 2.54
CA CYS A 623 -24.93 -12.12 2.82
C CYS A 623 -24.43 -13.39 2.16
N CYS A 624 -24.94 -14.49 2.67
CA CYS A 624 -24.78 -15.79 2.06
C CYS A 624 -25.77 -16.01 0.91
N SER A 625 -25.34 -16.80 -0.08
CA SER A 625 -26.21 -17.24 -1.18
C SER A 625 -27.49 -17.88 -0.67
N THR A 626 -28.55 -17.78 -1.46
CA THR A 626 -29.90 -18.25 -1.10
C THR A 626 -29.88 -19.66 -0.50
N GLY A 627 -30.40 -19.79 0.73
CA GLY A 627 -30.48 -21.07 1.43
C GLY A 627 -29.35 -21.36 2.42
N SER A 628 -28.27 -20.57 2.40
CA SER A 628 -27.16 -20.70 3.35
C SER A 628 -27.34 -19.81 4.58
N CYS A 629 -26.69 -20.20 5.67
CA CYS A 629 -26.73 -19.55 6.97
C CYS A 629 -25.44 -18.75 7.21
N CYS A 630 -25.56 -17.64 7.93
CA CYS A 630 -24.40 -16.84 8.31
C CYS A 630 -24.02 -17.12 9.77
N SER A 631 -22.91 -17.80 10.00
CA SER A 631 -22.43 -18.13 11.34
C SER A 631 -22.07 -16.89 12.17
N SER A 632 -21.97 -17.05 13.49
CA SER A 632 -21.47 -16.01 14.41
C SER A 632 -20.06 -15.52 14.06
N GLY A 633 -19.24 -16.38 13.44
CA GLY A 633 -17.89 -16.07 12.98
C GLY A 633 -17.83 -15.35 11.63
N GLY A 634 -18.97 -15.05 11.01
CA GLY A 634 -19.05 -14.31 9.75
C GLY A 634 -18.74 -15.15 8.51
N TRP A 635 -19.13 -16.43 8.54
CA TRP A 635 -18.96 -17.38 7.43
C TRP A 635 -20.27 -17.99 6.98
N CYS A 636 -20.40 -18.19 5.67
CA CYS A 636 -21.51 -18.84 5.03
C CYS A 636 -21.37 -20.36 5.05
N GLY A 637 -22.44 -21.03 5.44
CA GLY A 637 -22.51 -22.49 5.39
C GLY A 637 -23.91 -23.00 5.71
N SER A 638 -24.11 -24.31 5.63
CA SER A 638 -25.41 -24.97 5.87
C SER A 638 -25.41 -25.92 7.08
N SER A 639 -24.29 -26.01 7.82
CA SER A 639 -24.22 -26.87 9.00
C SER A 639 -24.94 -26.26 10.21
N ALA A 640 -25.21 -27.09 11.22
CA ALA A 640 -25.81 -26.64 12.48
C ALA A 640 -24.99 -25.52 13.15
N ASP A 641 -23.66 -25.51 13.00
CA ASP A 641 -22.80 -24.45 13.55
C ASP A 641 -22.97 -23.10 12.83
N HIS A 642 -23.46 -23.13 11.58
CA HIS A 642 -23.73 -21.93 10.80
C HIS A 642 -25.17 -21.43 10.98
N CYS A 643 -26.11 -22.37 11.07
CA CYS A 643 -27.53 -22.08 11.16
C CYS A 643 -28.06 -21.97 12.60
N GLY A 644 -27.33 -22.49 13.58
CA GLY A 644 -27.75 -22.57 14.98
C GLY A 644 -27.39 -21.34 15.80
N THR A 645 -27.04 -21.54 17.07
CA THR A 645 -26.82 -20.45 18.03
C THR A 645 -25.72 -19.48 17.57
N GLY A 646 -26.09 -18.20 17.48
CA GLY A 646 -25.19 -17.14 17.02
C GLY A 646 -25.24 -16.87 15.51
N CYS A 647 -26.13 -17.53 14.77
CA CYS A 647 -26.40 -17.18 13.39
C CYS A 647 -26.82 -15.71 13.25
N GLN A 648 -26.20 -14.99 12.31
CA GLN A 648 -26.39 -13.56 12.11
C GLN A 648 -27.65 -13.31 11.26
N GLN A 649 -28.77 -13.08 11.93
CA GLN A 649 -30.05 -12.74 11.28
C GLN A 649 -29.90 -11.53 10.35
N GLY A 650 -30.48 -11.62 9.16
CA GLY A 650 -30.36 -10.62 8.09
C GLY A 650 -29.24 -10.88 7.07
N TYR A 651 -28.26 -11.73 7.40
CA TYR A 651 -27.11 -12.05 6.52
C TYR A 651 -27.11 -13.51 6.01
N GLY A 652 -28.08 -14.32 6.43
CA GLY A 652 -28.32 -15.70 6.00
C GLY A 652 -29.57 -16.28 6.66
N LYS A 653 -29.93 -17.52 6.36
CA LYS A 653 -31.00 -18.23 7.08
C LYS A 653 -30.50 -18.63 8.48
N CYS A 654 -31.35 -18.51 9.50
CA CYS A 654 -31.05 -18.98 10.86
C CYS A 654 -32.19 -19.87 11.35
N ASN A 655 -31.85 -20.95 12.08
CA ASN A 655 -32.79 -21.97 12.57
C ASN A 655 -33.35 -21.65 13.95
#